data_AF-A0A9Q3VXS2-F1
#
_entry.id   AF-A0A9Q3VXS2-F1
#
_cell.length_a   1.000
_cell.length_b   1.000
_cell.length_c   1.000
_cell.angle_alpha   90.00
_cell.angle_beta   90.00
_cell.angle_gamma   90.00
#
_symmetry.space_group_name_H-M   'P 1'
#
loop_
_entity.id
_entity.type
_entity.pdbx_description
1 polymer ?
#
loop_
_entity_poly.entity_id
_entity_poly.type
_entity_poly.pdbx_seq_one_letter_code
_entity_poly.pdbx_strand_id
1 'polypeptide(L)'
;MTALPAANWYTGLGSSTTSTYNSALSSFESDWTTVYGKIRSIIPNARIAGPNETHYDARLMGDFYPWAKAHNVLPDITTWHELDPGSLSHFESNLAAYRTLETNAHISARPVNIDEYGDLSVPGQMIQWMSMFERNKVYAYQAYWDMAGNLDGNVSQTNIPNGDWWLLRWYAGLTGQTVKVTPPQSNVIDTLQGIGSLDKGRKQAQVLLGGGNSGAADTVVQHIPPSFGGRVNVSVERTAWSGYEGAGPTPTVLSRSTRKVGANRTITVPLTGLDPMAAYRIVINPAGSGTPTTADVPWQASYEAENAAITGGTVYTQGSVSNAYGYATSGTKDVGSLNQSTSKVAFTVSVPTTGTYDLNIFYGNQSSQTATPATQNLTVDSGTAKTITYPPTLNWTYRSTVRTPVSLTAGTHTLTLAKGTTGEVTLDKIDLTTSPGQDPVYPATYADITGSPSYDYRASGISGAGAVVLRSGDKAAFDVYAPTDGYYTVHAGYASTGSGTLSHDGATASTLASTSGSLTDRTQILYLSADNNHITAAGPGGGSLTLRDLRVTGTADTSGVTVYEAENATRAGTAAVSSNSWSSGGSYVGHVGNGSGNTLTFQVNTASAGRYVLNVRYANDQVSRSGNYNTNVVSRAANIAVNGTATTVMFRNNYSWSSWWDLPVPVTLNAGTNTITLGNPTAYAPDIDRVSVAPLTG
;
A
#
# COMPACT_ATOMS: atom_id res chain seq x y z
N MET A 1 -8.42 2.95 -22.98
CA MET A 1 -9.71 3.63 -22.93
C MET A 1 -9.40 5.09 -23.26
N THR A 2 -10.12 5.70 -24.20
CA THR A 2 -9.91 7.11 -24.54
C THR A 2 -11.06 7.88 -23.92
N ALA A 3 -10.76 8.80 -23.00
CA ALA A 3 -11.78 9.62 -22.34
C ALA A 3 -12.41 10.58 -23.35
N LEU A 4 -13.74 10.65 -23.32
CA LEU A 4 -14.61 11.47 -24.15
C LEU A 4 -14.89 12.81 -23.46
N PRO A 5 -15.69 13.72 -24.06
CA PRO A 5 -16.35 14.74 -23.27
C PRO A 5 -17.07 14.07 -22.11
N ALA A 6 -16.70 14.41 -20.88
CA ALA A 6 -17.36 13.89 -19.70
C ALA A 6 -18.59 14.76 -19.42
N ALA A 7 -19.73 14.11 -19.16
CA ALA A 7 -20.99 14.81 -18.97
C ALA A 7 -20.93 15.76 -17.76
N ASN A 8 -20.11 15.43 -16.76
CA ASN A 8 -19.81 16.31 -15.62
C ASN A 8 -19.18 17.68 -16.02
N TRP A 9 -18.68 17.86 -17.24
CA TRP A 9 -18.20 19.17 -17.74
C TRP A 9 -19.34 20.11 -18.15
N TYR A 10 -20.56 19.59 -18.32
CA TYR A 10 -21.73 20.33 -18.79
C TYR A 10 -22.65 20.62 -17.61
N THR A 11 -22.39 21.71 -16.90
CA THR A 11 -23.13 22.11 -15.67
C THR A 11 -24.65 22.16 -15.83
N GLY A 12 -25.16 22.38 -17.05
CA GLY A 12 -26.60 22.38 -17.34
C GLY A 12 -27.26 21.00 -17.31
N LEU A 13 -26.52 19.89 -17.38
CA LEU A 13 -27.07 18.53 -17.31
C LEU A 13 -27.67 18.19 -15.94
N GLY A 14 -27.16 18.80 -14.87
CA GLY A 14 -27.76 18.71 -13.53
C GLY A 14 -28.95 19.65 -13.30
N SER A 15 -29.38 20.42 -14.30
CA SER A 15 -30.40 21.46 -14.11
C SER A 15 -31.82 20.89 -14.05
N SER A 16 -32.57 21.29 -13.02
CA SER A 16 -34.02 21.07 -12.94
C SER A 16 -34.81 21.88 -13.97
N THR A 17 -34.21 22.89 -14.59
CA THR A 17 -34.85 23.70 -15.63
C THR A 17 -34.75 22.99 -16.98
N THR A 18 -35.89 22.57 -17.55
CA THR A 18 -35.94 21.78 -18.78
C THR A 18 -35.22 22.43 -19.96
N SER A 19 -35.34 23.74 -20.17
CA SER A 19 -34.64 24.42 -21.27
C SER A 19 -33.12 24.41 -21.09
N THR A 20 -32.63 24.66 -19.87
CA THR A 20 -31.20 24.60 -19.54
C THR A 20 -30.63 23.20 -19.74
N TYR A 21 -31.34 22.18 -19.23
CA TYR A 21 -30.98 20.78 -19.44
C TYR A 21 -30.94 20.41 -20.92
N ASN A 22 -32.00 20.69 -21.68
CA ASN A 22 -32.07 20.34 -23.10
C ASN A 22 -30.97 21.02 -23.91
N SER A 23 -30.65 22.27 -23.59
CA SER A 23 -29.55 23.02 -24.21
C SER A 23 -28.19 22.37 -23.92
N ALA A 24 -27.95 21.95 -22.68
CA ALA A 24 -26.72 21.27 -22.29
C ALA A 24 -26.62 19.86 -22.90
N LEU A 25 -27.71 19.09 -22.90
CA LEU A 25 -27.79 17.77 -23.52
C LEU A 25 -27.48 17.85 -25.01
N SER A 26 -28.09 18.81 -25.73
CA SER A 26 -27.81 19.01 -27.16
C SER A 26 -26.33 19.33 -27.43
N SER A 27 -25.71 20.12 -26.54
CA SER A 27 -24.28 20.46 -26.65
C SER A 27 -23.40 19.23 -26.40
N PHE A 28 -23.68 18.47 -25.34
CA PHE A 28 -23.00 17.23 -25.00
C PHE A 28 -23.11 16.19 -26.13
N GLU A 29 -24.31 15.98 -26.67
CA GLU A 29 -24.59 15.06 -27.79
C GLU A 29 -23.80 15.42 -29.07
N SER A 30 -23.72 16.72 -29.38
CA SER A 30 -22.94 17.23 -30.51
C SER A 30 -21.44 16.96 -30.34
N ASP A 31 -20.90 17.29 -29.16
CA ASP A 31 -19.48 17.08 -28.86
C ASP A 31 -19.14 15.59 -28.80
N TRP A 32 -20.01 14.78 -28.17
CA TRP A 32 -19.90 13.33 -28.13
C TRP A 32 -19.81 12.74 -29.53
N THR A 33 -20.73 13.09 -30.44
CA THR A 33 -20.73 12.60 -31.82
C THR A 33 -19.43 12.94 -32.54
N THR A 34 -18.96 14.18 -32.38
CA THR A 34 -17.74 14.69 -33.01
C THR A 34 -16.52 13.90 -32.54
N VAL A 35 -16.34 13.75 -31.23
CA VAL A 35 -15.20 13.04 -30.65
C VAL A 35 -15.28 11.53 -30.92
N TYR A 36 -16.46 10.93 -30.80
CA TYR A 36 -16.70 9.52 -31.12
C TYR A 36 -16.26 9.20 -32.56
N GLY A 37 -16.77 9.97 -33.53
CA GLY A 37 -16.42 9.81 -34.94
C GLY A 37 -14.93 10.01 -35.19
N LYS A 38 -14.30 11.00 -34.54
CA LYS A 38 -12.86 11.24 -34.67
C LYS A 38 -12.03 10.08 -34.14
N ILE A 39 -12.35 9.56 -32.95
CA ILE A 39 -11.65 8.40 -32.37
C ILE A 39 -11.78 7.19 -33.31
N ARG A 40 -13.00 6.87 -33.76
CA ARG A 40 -13.24 5.75 -34.70
C ARG A 40 -12.51 5.92 -36.03
N SER A 41 -12.31 7.15 -36.51
CA SER A 41 -11.55 7.40 -37.75
C SER A 41 -10.04 7.13 -37.62
N ILE A 42 -9.48 7.29 -36.42
CA ILE A 42 -8.03 7.11 -36.16
C ILE A 42 -7.76 5.69 -35.65
N ILE A 43 -8.59 5.22 -34.73
CA ILE A 43 -8.47 3.91 -34.06
C ILE A 43 -9.85 3.22 -34.13
N PRO A 44 -10.17 2.55 -35.25
CA PRO A 44 -11.50 1.94 -35.47
C PRO A 44 -11.97 1.02 -34.34
N ASN A 45 -11.03 0.31 -33.72
CA ASN A 45 -11.29 -0.67 -32.66
C ASN A 45 -11.12 -0.11 -31.24
N ALA A 46 -10.96 1.21 -31.06
CA ALA A 46 -10.88 1.79 -29.72
C ALA A 46 -12.15 1.50 -28.93
N ARG A 47 -11.99 1.14 -27.64
CA ARG A 47 -13.12 1.12 -26.70
C ARG A 47 -13.37 2.52 -26.17
N ILE A 48 -14.60 2.97 -26.33
CA ILE A 48 -15.09 4.31 -26.03
C ILE A 48 -15.99 4.22 -24.77
N ALA A 49 -15.71 5.01 -23.74
CA ALA A 49 -16.41 4.94 -22.44
C ALA A 49 -17.12 6.25 -22.09
N GLY A 50 -18.34 6.17 -21.57
CA GLY A 50 -19.12 7.34 -21.11
C GLY A 50 -20.48 6.97 -20.51
N PRO A 51 -21.27 7.96 -20.04
CA PRO A 51 -21.07 9.40 -20.21
C PRO A 51 -20.19 10.10 -19.15
N ASN A 52 -19.70 9.40 -18.11
CA ASN A 52 -18.85 9.97 -17.04
C ASN A 52 -19.53 11.08 -16.22
N GLU A 53 -20.69 10.76 -15.64
CA GLU A 53 -21.31 11.65 -14.64
C GLU A 53 -20.70 11.46 -13.25
N THR A 54 -20.80 12.50 -12.39
CA THR A 54 -20.30 12.44 -11.00
C THR A 54 -21.12 11.53 -10.08
N HIS A 55 -22.27 11.05 -10.57
CA HIS A 55 -23.17 10.09 -9.93
C HIS A 55 -24.08 9.47 -10.99
N TYR A 56 -24.83 8.42 -10.63
CA TYR A 56 -25.84 7.88 -11.53
C TYR A 56 -27.03 8.84 -11.69
N ASP A 57 -27.14 9.50 -12.85
CA ASP A 57 -28.29 10.34 -13.20
C ASP A 57 -29.29 9.59 -14.10
N ALA A 58 -30.45 9.23 -13.55
CA ALA A 58 -31.46 8.47 -14.28
C ALA A 58 -32.07 9.22 -15.49
N ARG A 59 -32.12 10.56 -15.44
CA ARG A 59 -32.68 11.39 -16.52
C ARG A 59 -31.71 11.42 -17.69
N LEU A 60 -30.45 11.77 -17.43
CA LEU A 60 -29.42 11.80 -18.47
C LEU A 60 -29.23 10.43 -19.09
N MET A 61 -29.07 9.37 -18.27
CA MET A 61 -28.91 8.01 -18.79
C MET A 61 -30.13 7.64 -19.66
N GLY A 62 -31.33 7.99 -19.19
CA GLY A 62 -32.62 7.84 -19.87
C GLY A 62 -32.70 8.47 -21.24
N ASP A 63 -32.20 9.70 -21.38
CA ASP A 63 -32.26 10.46 -22.63
C ASP A 63 -31.10 10.09 -23.57
N PHE A 64 -29.89 9.99 -23.05
CA PHE A 64 -28.66 9.82 -23.82
C PHE A 64 -28.54 8.44 -24.49
N TYR A 65 -28.84 7.34 -23.79
CA TYR A 65 -28.61 6.00 -24.36
C TYR A 65 -29.52 5.67 -25.55
N PRO A 66 -30.84 5.94 -25.51
CA PRO A 66 -31.70 5.81 -26.67
C PRO A 66 -31.24 6.69 -27.83
N TRP A 67 -30.85 7.93 -27.55
CA TRP A 67 -30.31 8.85 -28.55
C TRP A 67 -29.01 8.32 -29.18
N ALA A 68 -28.05 7.89 -28.37
CA ALA A 68 -26.75 7.41 -28.83
C ALA A 68 -26.89 6.14 -29.67
N LYS A 69 -27.87 5.28 -29.34
CA LYS A 69 -28.24 4.14 -30.17
C LYS A 69 -28.76 4.58 -31.54
N ALA A 70 -29.70 5.52 -31.58
CA ALA A 70 -30.28 6.02 -32.82
C ALA A 70 -29.24 6.66 -33.75
N HIS A 71 -28.17 7.23 -33.18
CA HIS A 71 -27.11 7.92 -33.91
C HIS A 71 -25.85 7.07 -34.16
N ASN A 72 -25.86 5.77 -33.80
CA ASN A 72 -24.71 4.86 -33.93
C ASN A 72 -23.44 5.33 -33.19
N VAL A 73 -23.62 5.96 -32.03
CA VAL A 73 -22.53 6.49 -31.19
C VAL A 73 -22.60 5.96 -29.76
N LEU A 74 -23.18 4.77 -29.55
CA LEU A 74 -23.22 4.14 -28.23
C LEU A 74 -21.81 3.94 -27.65
N PRO A 75 -21.61 4.22 -26.35
CA PRO A 75 -20.39 3.83 -25.67
C PRO A 75 -20.23 2.31 -25.68
N ASP A 76 -18.98 1.85 -25.77
CA ASP A 76 -18.63 0.45 -25.61
C ASP A 76 -18.64 0.02 -24.13
N ILE A 77 -18.37 0.96 -23.22
CA ILE A 77 -18.33 0.78 -21.77
C ILE A 77 -19.10 1.92 -21.12
N THR A 78 -20.01 1.59 -20.23
CA THR A 78 -20.77 2.58 -19.47
C THR A 78 -20.02 3.00 -18.22
N THR A 79 -20.00 4.30 -17.95
CA THR A 79 -19.23 4.89 -16.85
C THR A 79 -20.00 6.00 -16.15
N TRP A 80 -19.82 6.05 -14.83
CA TRP A 80 -20.24 7.11 -13.90
C TRP A 80 -19.44 6.93 -12.60
N HIS A 81 -19.47 7.93 -11.71
CA HIS A 81 -18.72 7.91 -10.46
C HIS A 81 -19.60 7.52 -9.27
N GLU A 82 -19.00 6.96 -8.21
CA GLU A 82 -19.66 6.65 -6.93
C GLU A 82 -18.83 7.25 -5.78
N LEU A 83 -19.09 8.51 -5.45
CA LEU A 83 -18.16 9.38 -4.70
C LEU A 83 -18.53 9.61 -3.23
N ASP A 84 -19.65 9.06 -2.76
CA ASP A 84 -20.11 9.24 -1.39
C ASP A 84 -20.40 7.89 -0.70
N PRO A 85 -20.24 7.77 0.63
CA PRO A 85 -20.53 6.54 1.35
C PRO A 85 -21.96 6.02 1.14
N GLY A 86 -22.91 6.90 0.80
CA GLY A 86 -24.27 6.53 0.44
C GLY A 86 -24.32 5.55 -0.72
N SER A 87 -23.37 5.59 -1.66
CA SER A 87 -23.25 4.65 -2.80
C SER A 87 -23.30 3.20 -2.34
N LEU A 88 -22.72 2.86 -1.19
CA LEU A 88 -22.77 1.50 -0.61
C LEU A 88 -24.20 1.01 -0.36
N SER A 89 -25.16 1.93 -0.20
CA SER A 89 -26.57 1.61 0.02
C SER A 89 -27.39 1.56 -1.27
N HIS A 90 -27.08 2.39 -2.27
CA HIS A 90 -27.96 2.61 -3.43
C HIS A 90 -27.37 2.20 -4.79
N PHE A 91 -26.07 1.90 -4.89
CA PHE A 91 -25.40 1.45 -6.11
C PHE A 91 -26.14 0.30 -6.81
N GLU A 92 -26.54 -0.74 -6.06
CA GLU A 92 -27.20 -1.91 -6.66
C GLU A 92 -28.56 -1.55 -7.28
N SER A 93 -29.27 -0.59 -6.69
CA SER A 93 -30.51 -0.07 -7.24
C SER A 93 -30.29 0.80 -8.47
N ASN A 94 -29.23 1.62 -8.49
CA ASN A 94 -28.81 2.41 -9.66
C ASN A 94 -28.44 1.49 -10.82
N LEU A 95 -27.63 0.46 -10.56
CA LEU A 95 -27.23 -0.53 -11.55
C LEU A 95 -28.45 -1.28 -12.10
N ALA A 96 -29.41 -1.68 -11.25
CA ALA A 96 -30.63 -2.32 -11.69
C ALA A 96 -31.50 -1.41 -12.58
N ALA A 97 -31.58 -0.11 -12.25
CA ALA A 97 -32.25 0.88 -13.08
C ALA A 97 -31.57 1.02 -14.45
N TYR A 98 -30.23 1.05 -14.48
CA TYR A 98 -29.45 1.06 -15.71
C TYR A 98 -29.70 -0.18 -16.58
N ARG A 99 -29.68 -1.38 -16.00
CA ARG A 99 -29.98 -2.63 -16.74
C ARG A 99 -31.41 -2.67 -17.29
N THR A 100 -32.36 -2.08 -16.56
CA THR A 100 -33.74 -1.92 -17.03
C THR A 100 -33.80 -0.98 -18.24
N LEU A 101 -33.06 0.13 -18.18
CA LEU A 101 -32.92 1.05 -19.30
C LEU A 101 -32.33 0.39 -20.54
N GLU A 102 -31.28 -0.42 -20.41
CA GLU A 102 -30.71 -1.16 -21.53
C GLU A 102 -31.75 -2.08 -22.20
N THR A 103 -32.52 -2.80 -21.37
CA THR A 103 -33.58 -3.68 -21.84
C THR A 103 -34.66 -2.92 -22.60
N ASN A 104 -35.15 -1.81 -22.04
CA ASN A 104 -36.20 -0.98 -22.63
C ASN A 104 -35.75 -0.31 -23.94
N ALA A 105 -34.49 0.12 -24.01
CA ALA A 105 -33.90 0.72 -25.21
C ALA A 105 -33.43 -0.33 -26.23
N HIS A 106 -33.60 -1.63 -25.95
CA HIS A 106 -33.07 -2.75 -26.74
C HIS A 106 -31.56 -2.62 -27.01
N ILE A 107 -30.80 -2.24 -25.99
CA ILE A 107 -29.34 -2.13 -26.01
C ILE A 107 -28.79 -3.42 -25.38
N SER A 108 -27.84 -4.07 -26.05
CA SER A 108 -27.13 -5.20 -25.47
C SER A 108 -26.35 -4.75 -24.24
N ALA A 109 -26.38 -5.55 -23.17
CA ALA A 109 -25.70 -5.26 -21.91
C ALA A 109 -24.26 -4.77 -22.14
N ARG A 110 -23.98 -3.55 -21.67
CA ARG A 110 -22.68 -2.91 -21.71
C ARG A 110 -21.91 -3.26 -20.44
N PRO A 111 -20.59 -3.50 -20.54
CA PRO A 111 -19.71 -3.47 -19.38
C PRO A 111 -19.88 -2.15 -18.64
N VAL A 112 -19.96 -2.21 -17.32
CA VAL A 112 -19.99 -1.03 -16.46
C VAL A 112 -18.62 -0.86 -15.83
N ASN A 113 -18.13 0.37 -15.81
CA ASN A 113 -16.91 0.76 -15.14
C ASN A 113 -17.19 2.00 -14.28
N ILE A 114 -17.01 1.89 -12.98
CA ILE A 114 -17.06 3.03 -12.06
C ILE A 114 -15.67 3.66 -12.06
N ASP A 115 -15.46 4.64 -12.91
CA ASP A 115 -14.12 5.20 -13.18
C ASP A 115 -13.62 6.14 -12.08
N GLU A 116 -14.45 6.48 -11.10
CA GLU A 116 -14.03 7.02 -9.80
C GLU A 116 -14.96 6.51 -8.68
N TYR A 117 -14.39 5.96 -7.61
CA TYR A 117 -15.08 5.71 -6.34
C TYR A 117 -14.19 6.08 -5.15
N GLY A 118 -14.72 6.35 -3.95
CA GLY A 118 -13.80 6.35 -2.80
C GLY A 118 -14.35 6.71 -1.43
N ASP A 119 -14.09 5.82 -0.48
CA ASP A 119 -13.25 6.12 0.70
C ASP A 119 -11.79 5.80 0.34
N LEU A 120 -10.82 6.57 0.82
CA LEU A 120 -9.41 6.35 0.50
C LEU A 120 -8.64 5.78 1.71
N SER A 121 -7.78 4.79 1.45
CA SER A 121 -6.70 4.33 2.36
C SER A 121 -7.11 3.60 3.64
N VAL A 122 -8.40 3.33 3.88
CA VAL A 122 -8.89 2.61 5.07
C VAL A 122 -9.29 1.18 4.70
N PRO A 123 -8.50 0.15 5.06
CA PRO A 123 -8.77 -1.24 4.66
C PRO A 123 -10.18 -1.72 4.99
N GLY A 124 -10.67 -1.40 6.19
CA GLY A 124 -12.00 -1.80 6.64
C GLY A 124 -13.15 -1.15 5.86
N GLN A 125 -12.98 0.07 5.36
CA GLN A 125 -13.99 0.71 4.50
C GLN A 125 -13.84 0.23 3.04
N MET A 126 -12.61 0.13 2.56
CA MET A 126 -12.28 -0.24 1.18
C MET A 126 -12.87 -1.60 0.78
N ILE A 127 -12.84 -2.60 1.67
CA ILE A 127 -13.43 -3.92 1.39
C ILE A 127 -14.94 -3.86 1.14
N GLN A 128 -15.66 -2.87 1.69
CA GLN A 128 -17.09 -2.71 1.44
C GLN A 128 -17.34 -2.37 -0.03
N TRP A 129 -16.62 -1.37 -0.54
CA TRP A 129 -16.62 -0.96 -1.94
C TRP A 129 -16.22 -2.10 -2.87
N MET A 130 -15.08 -2.75 -2.59
CA MET A 130 -14.58 -3.86 -3.39
C MET A 130 -15.60 -5.02 -3.45
N SER A 131 -16.22 -5.36 -2.32
CA SER A 131 -17.22 -6.44 -2.27
C SER A 131 -18.49 -6.13 -3.06
N MET A 132 -18.93 -4.86 -3.03
CA MET A 132 -20.08 -4.39 -3.79
C MET A 132 -19.82 -4.49 -5.28
N PHE A 133 -18.66 -4.04 -5.76
CA PHE A 133 -18.32 -4.15 -7.17
C PHE A 133 -18.11 -5.60 -7.61
N GLU A 134 -17.44 -6.43 -6.79
CA GLU A 134 -17.23 -7.85 -7.09
C GLU A 134 -18.54 -8.65 -7.16
N ARG A 135 -19.50 -8.42 -6.26
CA ARG A 135 -20.78 -9.14 -6.34
C ARG A 135 -21.60 -8.74 -7.57
N ASN A 136 -21.42 -7.51 -8.07
CA ASN A 136 -22.12 -6.98 -9.24
C ASN A 136 -21.36 -7.12 -10.56
N LYS A 137 -20.10 -7.62 -10.53
CA LYS A 137 -19.25 -7.85 -11.71
C LYS A 137 -19.05 -6.59 -12.55
N VAL A 138 -18.78 -5.47 -11.87
CA VAL A 138 -18.42 -4.20 -12.49
C VAL A 138 -16.93 -3.93 -12.32
N TYR A 139 -16.36 -3.16 -13.26
CA TYR A 139 -15.03 -2.60 -13.09
C TYR A 139 -15.12 -1.35 -12.21
N ALA A 140 -14.05 -1.03 -11.48
CA ALA A 140 -13.99 0.17 -10.67
C ALA A 140 -12.55 0.67 -10.54
N TYR A 141 -12.38 1.99 -10.44
CA TYR A 141 -11.11 2.67 -10.22
C TYR A 141 -11.23 3.62 -9.03
N GLN A 142 -10.28 3.53 -8.09
CA GLN A 142 -10.25 4.39 -6.92
C GLN A 142 -10.01 5.85 -7.36
N ALA A 143 -10.72 6.77 -6.71
CA ALA A 143 -10.69 8.18 -7.06
C ALA A 143 -9.37 8.85 -6.65
N TYR A 144 -8.97 9.81 -7.46
CA TYR A 144 -7.74 10.58 -7.29
C TYR A 144 -8.05 11.97 -6.69
N TRP A 145 -8.09 12.10 -5.36
CA TRP A 145 -8.42 13.37 -4.69
C TRP A 145 -7.23 14.16 -4.14
N ASP A 146 -6.20 13.49 -3.66
CA ASP A 146 -5.15 14.15 -2.87
C ASP A 146 -3.94 14.60 -3.69
N MET A 147 -3.14 13.64 -4.17
CA MET A 147 -1.83 13.94 -4.79
C MET A 147 -1.31 12.83 -5.70
N ALA A 148 -0.63 13.21 -6.77
CA ALA A 148 -0.14 12.24 -7.73
C ALA A 148 1.03 11.42 -7.17
N GLY A 149 1.16 10.17 -7.61
CA GLY A 149 2.33 9.33 -7.36
C GLY A 149 2.31 8.54 -6.05
N ASN A 150 1.16 8.42 -5.39
CA ASN A 150 0.98 7.66 -4.15
C ASN A 150 -0.01 6.48 -4.27
N LEU A 151 -0.38 6.09 -5.50
CA LEU A 151 -1.42 5.09 -5.80
C LEU A 151 -2.74 5.42 -5.10
N ASP A 152 -3.26 6.64 -5.30
CA ASP A 152 -4.57 7.08 -4.80
C ASP A 152 -4.72 6.98 -3.27
N GLY A 153 -3.62 7.28 -2.56
CA GLY A 153 -3.54 7.22 -1.10
C GLY A 153 -3.03 5.89 -0.54
N ASN A 154 -2.66 4.90 -1.36
CA ASN A 154 -2.27 3.58 -0.87
C ASN A 154 -0.76 3.45 -0.53
N VAL A 155 0.10 4.39 -0.92
CA VAL A 155 1.55 4.27 -0.73
C VAL A 155 2.13 5.49 -0.02
N SER A 156 2.74 5.27 1.13
CA SER A 156 3.32 6.33 1.97
C SER A 156 4.54 6.97 1.30
N GLN A 157 5.51 6.16 0.88
CA GLN A 157 6.70 6.59 0.14
C GLN A 157 7.01 5.59 -0.97
N THR A 158 7.94 5.90 -1.86
CA THR A 158 8.40 4.91 -2.85
C THR A 158 8.85 3.63 -2.11
N ASN A 159 8.28 2.49 -2.49
CA ASN A 159 8.55 1.18 -1.87
C ASN A 159 8.00 0.95 -0.44
N ILE A 160 7.30 1.95 0.13
CA ILE A 160 6.74 1.91 1.48
C ILE A 160 5.19 1.88 1.40
N PRO A 161 4.55 0.69 1.45
CA PRO A 161 3.11 0.55 1.43
C PRO A 161 2.47 1.05 2.73
N ASN A 162 1.21 1.47 2.66
CA ASN A 162 0.37 1.63 3.84
C ASN A 162 -0.53 0.39 4.06
N GLY A 163 -1.38 0.44 5.09
CA GLY A 163 -2.29 -0.66 5.42
C GLY A 163 -3.23 -1.09 4.28
N ASP A 164 -3.71 -0.15 3.47
CA ASP A 164 -4.68 -0.40 2.39
C ASP A 164 -4.01 -1.01 1.15
N TRP A 165 -2.76 -0.64 0.87
CA TRP A 165 -1.97 -1.34 -0.14
C TRP A 165 -1.87 -2.83 0.13
N TRP A 166 -1.73 -3.26 1.38
CA TRP A 166 -1.71 -4.69 1.72
C TRP A 166 -3.05 -5.38 1.46
N LEU A 167 -4.18 -4.69 1.64
CA LEU A 167 -5.49 -5.19 1.23
C LEU A 167 -5.58 -5.34 -0.29
N LEU A 168 -5.19 -4.30 -1.03
CA LEU A 168 -5.16 -4.33 -2.50
C LEU A 168 -4.21 -5.44 -3.01
N ARG A 169 -3.10 -5.66 -2.32
CA ARG A 169 -2.16 -6.72 -2.63
C ARG A 169 -2.76 -8.10 -2.42
N TRP A 170 -3.51 -8.30 -1.34
CA TRP A 170 -4.29 -9.53 -1.12
C TRP A 170 -5.34 -9.74 -2.19
N TYR A 171 -6.05 -8.68 -2.58
CA TYR A 171 -7.06 -8.73 -3.63
C TYR A 171 -6.46 -9.11 -4.99
N ALA A 172 -5.33 -8.50 -5.37
CA ALA A 172 -4.56 -8.86 -6.55
C ALA A 172 -4.02 -10.31 -6.49
N GLY A 173 -3.82 -10.85 -5.29
CA GLY A 173 -3.39 -12.23 -5.03
C GLY A 173 -4.53 -13.26 -5.00
N LEU A 174 -5.80 -12.85 -5.15
CA LEU A 174 -6.91 -13.80 -5.29
C LEU A 174 -6.78 -14.55 -6.62
N THR A 175 -7.02 -15.85 -6.58
CA THR A 175 -6.91 -16.74 -7.74
C THR A 175 -8.11 -17.66 -7.87
N GLY A 176 -8.27 -18.28 -9.04
CA GLY A 176 -9.42 -19.13 -9.33
C GLY A 176 -10.66 -18.33 -9.69
N GLN A 177 -11.78 -18.59 -9.01
CA GLN A 177 -13.06 -17.95 -9.27
C GLN A 177 -13.63 -17.36 -7.98
N THR A 178 -14.24 -16.17 -8.08
CA THR A 178 -14.98 -15.60 -6.94
C THR A 178 -16.18 -16.48 -6.59
N VAL A 179 -16.51 -16.55 -5.31
CA VAL A 179 -17.64 -17.33 -4.79
C VAL A 179 -18.67 -16.39 -4.15
N LYS A 180 -19.90 -16.89 -4.00
CA LYS A 180 -20.95 -16.14 -3.30
C LYS A 180 -20.55 -15.91 -1.83
N VAL A 181 -20.62 -14.66 -1.40
CA VAL A 181 -20.51 -14.24 0.00
C VAL A 181 -21.85 -13.66 0.43
N THR A 182 -22.30 -13.99 1.64
CA THR A 182 -23.50 -13.40 2.25
C THR A 182 -23.06 -12.61 3.48
N PRO A 183 -22.97 -11.27 3.37
CA PRO A 183 -22.67 -10.40 4.51
C PRO A 183 -23.89 -10.30 5.44
N PRO A 184 -23.74 -9.78 6.67
CA PRO A 184 -24.87 -9.52 7.55
C PRO A 184 -25.94 -8.63 6.91
N GLN A 185 -25.52 -7.55 6.23
CA GLN A 185 -26.38 -6.64 5.46
C GLN A 185 -25.57 -6.13 4.26
N SER A 186 -26.01 -6.34 3.01
CA SER A 186 -25.17 -6.05 1.83
C SER A 186 -25.21 -4.59 1.35
N ASN A 187 -26.21 -3.82 1.79
CA ASN A 187 -26.51 -2.48 1.30
C ASN A 187 -26.63 -1.48 2.47
N VAL A 188 -25.83 -1.68 3.51
CA VAL A 188 -25.80 -0.81 4.70
C VAL A 188 -24.35 -0.43 4.96
N ILE A 189 -24.12 0.87 5.03
CA ILE A 189 -22.81 1.49 5.30
C ILE A 189 -22.25 0.95 6.62
N ASP A 190 -20.94 0.75 6.67
CA ASP A 190 -20.20 0.31 7.85
C ASP A 190 -20.74 -0.98 8.45
N THR A 191 -21.02 -1.95 7.58
CA THR A 191 -21.31 -3.33 7.97
C THR A 191 -20.21 -4.25 7.47
N LEU A 192 -20.02 -5.39 8.15
CA LEU A 192 -19.01 -6.36 7.76
C LEU A 192 -19.28 -6.88 6.34
N GLN A 193 -18.36 -6.64 5.42
CA GLN A 193 -18.42 -7.11 4.05
C GLN A 193 -17.30 -8.12 3.77
N GLY A 194 -17.33 -8.73 2.59
CA GLY A 194 -16.24 -9.60 2.18
C GLY A 194 -16.31 -10.13 0.75
N ILE A 195 -15.18 -10.69 0.32
CA ILE A 195 -14.96 -11.30 -0.99
C ILE A 195 -14.38 -12.69 -0.76
N GLY A 196 -14.93 -13.70 -1.45
CA GLY A 196 -14.42 -15.06 -1.40
C GLY A 196 -13.88 -15.48 -2.76
N SER A 197 -12.80 -16.26 -2.78
CA SER A 197 -12.29 -16.93 -3.98
C SER A 197 -11.95 -18.40 -3.73
N LEU A 198 -12.08 -19.22 -4.77
CA LEU A 198 -11.70 -20.62 -4.77
C LEU A 198 -10.87 -20.96 -6.00
N ASP A 199 -9.61 -21.34 -5.77
CA ASP A 199 -8.76 -21.96 -6.77
C ASP A 199 -8.70 -23.48 -6.54
N LYS A 200 -9.39 -24.22 -7.42
CA LYS A 200 -9.43 -25.70 -7.35
C LYS A 200 -8.10 -26.33 -7.78
N GLY A 201 -7.34 -25.69 -8.67
CA GLY A 201 -6.04 -26.16 -9.13
C GLY A 201 -4.97 -26.04 -8.05
N ARG A 202 -4.98 -24.91 -7.35
CA ARG A 202 -4.15 -24.67 -6.17
C ARG A 202 -4.69 -25.39 -4.93
N LYS A 203 -5.97 -25.80 -4.89
CA LYS A 203 -6.64 -26.26 -3.66
C LYS A 203 -6.56 -25.21 -2.54
N GLN A 204 -6.87 -23.97 -2.89
CA GLN A 204 -6.83 -22.85 -1.97
C GLN A 204 -8.16 -22.10 -2.05
N ALA A 205 -8.75 -21.83 -0.88
CA ALA A 205 -9.85 -20.87 -0.75
C ALA A 205 -9.36 -19.68 0.06
N GLN A 206 -9.75 -18.48 -0.35
CA GLN A 206 -9.42 -17.24 0.36
C GLN A 206 -10.70 -16.45 0.63
N VAL A 207 -10.77 -15.80 1.79
CA VAL A 207 -11.82 -14.85 2.14
C VAL A 207 -11.17 -13.57 2.62
N LEU A 208 -11.47 -12.45 1.97
CA LEU A 208 -11.16 -11.11 2.44
C LEU A 208 -12.41 -10.55 3.12
N LEU A 209 -12.25 -9.88 4.27
CA LEU A 209 -13.37 -9.33 5.02
C LEU A 209 -12.94 -8.12 5.84
N GLY A 210 -13.88 -7.24 6.15
CA GLY A 210 -13.67 -6.06 6.99
C GLY A 210 -14.85 -5.10 6.90
N GLY A 211 -14.71 -3.95 7.56
CA GLY A 211 -15.83 -3.05 7.83
C GLY A 211 -16.69 -3.56 8.98
N GLY A 212 -17.73 -2.80 9.33
CA GLY A 212 -18.53 -3.11 10.50
C GLY A 212 -18.05 -2.44 11.78
N ASN A 213 -18.82 -2.65 12.84
CA ASN A 213 -18.44 -2.27 14.19
C ASN A 213 -17.34 -3.19 14.75
N SER A 214 -16.68 -2.72 15.80
CA SER A 214 -15.75 -3.57 16.54
C SER A 214 -16.45 -4.76 17.19
N GLY A 215 -15.73 -5.87 17.39
CA GLY A 215 -16.28 -7.04 18.09
C GLY A 215 -15.87 -8.39 17.49
N ALA A 216 -16.83 -9.28 17.32
CA ALA A 216 -16.60 -10.65 16.85
C ALA A 216 -17.54 -11.03 15.71
N ALA A 217 -17.07 -11.89 14.82
CA ALA A 217 -17.87 -12.45 13.74
C ALA A 217 -17.43 -13.88 13.43
N ASP A 218 -18.40 -14.73 13.10
CA ASP A 218 -18.13 -16.07 12.59
C ASP A 218 -18.13 -16.08 11.07
N THR A 219 -17.02 -16.52 10.47
CA THR A 219 -16.97 -16.79 9.03
C THR A 219 -17.27 -18.27 8.78
N VAL A 220 -18.44 -18.54 8.18
CA VAL A 220 -18.87 -19.90 7.85
C VAL A 220 -18.53 -20.22 6.39
N VAL A 221 -17.61 -21.16 6.18
CA VAL A 221 -17.22 -21.61 4.84
C VAL A 221 -17.89 -22.93 4.53
N GLN A 222 -18.84 -22.89 3.59
CA GLN A 222 -19.66 -24.03 3.17
C GLN A 222 -19.12 -24.66 1.88
N HIS A 223 -19.55 -25.88 1.59
CA HIS A 223 -19.23 -26.59 0.35
C HIS A 223 -17.73 -26.75 0.05
N ILE A 224 -16.91 -26.97 1.08
CA ILE A 224 -15.47 -27.20 0.91
C ILE A 224 -15.27 -28.38 -0.06
N PRO A 225 -14.42 -28.26 -1.12
CA PRO A 225 -14.26 -29.33 -2.12
C PRO A 225 -13.64 -30.60 -1.53
N PRO A 226 -14.13 -31.82 -1.84
CA PRO A 226 -13.58 -33.08 -1.33
C PRO A 226 -12.05 -33.23 -1.51
N SER A 227 -11.48 -32.59 -2.53
CA SER A 227 -10.04 -32.54 -2.79
C SER A 227 -9.20 -31.87 -1.69
N PHE A 228 -9.83 -31.13 -0.77
CA PHE A 228 -9.20 -30.57 0.44
C PHE A 228 -9.08 -31.59 1.58
N GLY A 229 -9.73 -32.74 1.47
CA GLY A 229 -9.75 -33.78 2.50
C GLY A 229 -10.78 -33.54 3.60
N GLY A 230 -10.62 -34.29 4.71
CA GLY A 230 -11.45 -34.19 5.92
C GLY A 230 -10.93 -33.21 6.98
N ARG A 231 -9.74 -32.63 6.75
CA ARG A 231 -9.09 -31.63 7.61
C ARG A 231 -8.45 -30.57 6.73
N VAL A 232 -8.55 -29.32 7.15
CA VAL A 232 -7.95 -28.16 6.47
C VAL A 232 -7.13 -27.33 7.43
N ASN A 233 -6.07 -26.70 6.93
CA ASN A 233 -5.37 -25.64 7.65
C ASN A 233 -6.00 -24.31 7.31
N VAL A 234 -6.11 -23.46 8.32
CA VAL A 234 -6.70 -22.13 8.25
C VAL A 234 -5.71 -21.14 8.84
N SER A 235 -5.33 -20.14 8.06
CA SER A 235 -4.59 -18.96 8.53
C SER A 235 -5.51 -17.75 8.53
N VAL A 236 -5.41 -16.92 9.57
CA VAL A 236 -6.09 -15.63 9.65
C VAL A 236 -5.04 -14.54 9.80
N GLU A 237 -5.09 -13.54 8.93
CA GLU A 237 -4.17 -12.40 8.89
C GLU A 237 -4.94 -11.09 8.97
N ARG A 238 -4.31 -10.03 9.48
CA ARG A 238 -4.86 -8.67 9.60
C ARG A 238 -3.92 -7.65 8.97
N THR A 239 -4.48 -6.74 8.17
CA THR A 239 -3.83 -5.46 7.83
C THR A 239 -4.59 -4.33 8.53
N ALA A 240 -3.87 -3.50 9.27
CA ALA A 240 -4.44 -2.41 10.05
C ALA A 240 -4.27 -1.09 9.31
N TRP A 241 -5.14 -0.12 9.59
CA TRP A 241 -4.96 1.23 9.07
C TRP A 241 -3.71 1.88 9.67
N SER A 242 -2.86 2.42 8.81
CA SER A 242 -1.61 3.12 9.19
C SER A 242 -1.66 4.62 8.83
N GLY A 243 -2.83 5.17 8.53
CA GLY A 243 -2.94 6.49 7.91
C GLY A 243 -2.70 6.45 6.40
N TYR A 244 -3.00 7.56 5.74
CA TYR A 244 -2.76 7.74 4.30
C TYR A 244 -1.27 7.63 3.97
N GLU A 245 -0.41 8.14 4.86
CA GLU A 245 1.03 8.24 4.67
C GLU A 245 1.86 7.60 5.78
N GLY A 246 1.27 6.76 6.62
CA GLY A 246 2.07 5.96 7.55
C GLY A 246 2.42 4.61 6.94
N ALA A 247 3.66 4.18 7.15
CA ALA A 247 4.12 2.86 6.74
C ALA A 247 3.27 1.77 7.42
N GLY A 248 2.64 0.92 6.61
CA GLY A 248 1.89 -0.23 7.06
C GLY A 248 2.84 -1.43 7.10
N PRO A 249 3.14 -2.01 8.29
CA PRO A 249 3.97 -3.21 8.34
C PRO A 249 3.30 -4.36 7.60
N THR A 250 4.07 -5.39 7.26
CA THR A 250 3.50 -6.63 6.70
C THR A 250 2.31 -7.13 7.53
N PRO A 251 1.25 -7.68 6.92
CA PRO A 251 0.08 -8.13 7.65
C PRO A 251 0.41 -9.14 8.76
N THR A 252 -0.21 -8.96 9.92
CA THR A 252 0.02 -9.78 11.10
C THR A 252 -0.78 -11.07 10.99
N VAL A 253 -0.11 -12.22 11.18
CA VAL A 253 -0.80 -13.51 11.29
C VAL A 253 -1.42 -13.60 12.69
N LEU A 254 -2.75 -13.51 12.78
CA LEU A 254 -3.48 -13.58 14.05
C LEU A 254 -3.65 -15.01 14.55
N SER A 255 -3.85 -15.97 13.64
CA SER A 255 -3.97 -17.36 14.04
C SER A 255 -3.62 -18.32 12.90
N ARG A 256 -3.19 -19.51 13.30
CA ARG A 256 -3.07 -20.70 12.43
C ARG A 256 -3.71 -21.87 13.15
N SER A 257 -4.57 -22.62 12.47
CA SER A 257 -5.27 -23.74 13.06
C SER A 257 -5.58 -24.84 12.06
N THR A 258 -5.63 -26.09 12.51
CA THR A 258 -6.19 -27.19 11.72
C THR A 258 -7.65 -27.43 12.14
N ARG A 259 -8.57 -27.39 11.18
CA ARG A 259 -10.01 -27.62 11.42
C ARG A 259 -10.48 -28.91 10.75
N LYS A 260 -11.34 -29.64 11.44
CA LYS A 260 -12.06 -30.79 10.86
C LYS A 260 -13.18 -30.25 9.96
N VAL A 261 -13.26 -30.77 8.75
CA VAL A 261 -14.37 -30.47 7.84
C VAL A 261 -15.59 -31.27 8.28
N GLY A 262 -16.71 -30.58 8.52
CA GLY A 262 -17.97 -31.21 8.94
C GLY A 262 -18.53 -32.16 7.88
N ALA A 263 -19.48 -33.02 8.28
CA ALA A 263 -20.13 -33.98 7.36
C ALA A 263 -20.84 -33.27 6.19
N ASN A 264 -21.37 -32.07 6.43
CA ASN A 264 -21.97 -31.18 5.42
C ASN A 264 -20.94 -30.35 4.62
N ARG A 265 -19.65 -30.67 4.73
CA ARG A 265 -18.53 -29.97 4.06
C ARG A 265 -18.35 -28.50 4.51
N THR A 266 -18.63 -28.21 5.78
CA THR A 266 -18.52 -26.85 6.35
C THR A 266 -17.44 -26.75 7.42
N ILE A 267 -16.84 -25.56 7.57
CA ILE A 267 -16.09 -25.13 8.77
C ILE A 267 -16.56 -23.74 9.20
N THR A 268 -16.35 -23.43 10.49
CA THR A 268 -16.50 -22.08 11.03
C THR A 268 -15.14 -21.56 11.49
N VAL A 269 -14.83 -20.33 11.11
CA VAL A 269 -13.62 -19.58 11.50
C VAL A 269 -14.08 -18.37 12.33
N PRO A 270 -13.96 -18.42 13.67
CA PRO A 270 -14.30 -17.30 14.52
C PRO A 270 -13.24 -16.20 14.39
N LEU A 271 -13.70 -14.96 14.36
CA LEU A 271 -12.89 -13.76 14.43
C LEU A 271 -13.32 -12.96 15.65
N THR A 272 -12.36 -12.44 16.40
CA THR A 272 -12.58 -11.67 17.63
C THR A 272 -11.70 -10.44 17.63
N GLY A 273 -12.15 -9.35 18.25
CA GLY A 273 -11.38 -8.10 18.29
C GLY A 273 -11.29 -7.45 16.91
N LEU A 274 -12.36 -7.55 16.11
CA LEU A 274 -12.44 -6.84 14.84
C LEU A 274 -12.32 -5.34 15.10
N ASP A 275 -11.44 -4.73 14.32
CA ASP A 275 -11.19 -3.31 14.20
C ASP A 275 -11.90 -2.78 12.94
N PRO A 276 -12.81 -1.78 13.07
CA PRO A 276 -13.53 -1.17 11.95
C PRO A 276 -12.65 -0.65 10.81
N MET A 277 -11.42 -0.25 11.10
CA MET A 277 -10.49 0.31 10.11
C MET A 277 -9.56 -0.74 9.50
N ALA A 278 -9.60 -1.99 9.98
CA ALA A 278 -8.75 -3.08 9.51
C ALA A 278 -9.47 -4.02 8.55
N ALA A 279 -8.68 -4.73 7.73
CA ALA A 279 -9.16 -5.84 6.92
C ALA A 279 -8.46 -7.14 7.31
N TYR A 280 -9.12 -8.26 7.05
CA TYR A 280 -8.68 -9.58 7.41
C TYR A 280 -8.68 -10.51 6.21
N ARG A 281 -7.71 -11.42 6.17
CA ARG A 281 -7.64 -12.50 5.18
C ARG A 281 -7.68 -13.85 5.87
N ILE A 282 -8.59 -14.71 5.43
CA ILE A 282 -8.66 -16.11 5.80
C ILE A 282 -8.18 -16.93 4.61
N VAL A 283 -7.16 -17.77 4.79
CA VAL A 283 -6.70 -18.72 3.77
C VAL A 283 -6.91 -20.14 4.25
N ILE A 284 -7.49 -20.97 3.38
CA ILE A 284 -7.85 -22.36 3.67
C ILE A 284 -7.21 -23.27 2.62
N ASN A 285 -6.53 -24.30 3.07
CA ASN A 285 -5.88 -25.31 2.23
C ASN A 285 -5.93 -26.71 2.87
N PRO A 286 -5.66 -27.79 2.12
CA PRO A 286 -5.59 -29.14 2.69
C PRO A 286 -4.58 -29.21 3.84
N ALA A 287 -4.93 -29.88 4.93
CA ALA A 287 -4.07 -29.92 6.12
C ALA A 287 -2.79 -30.76 5.93
N GLY A 288 -2.86 -31.82 5.12
CA GLY A 288 -1.75 -32.77 5.00
C GLY A 288 -1.48 -33.53 6.29
N SER A 289 -0.21 -33.91 6.47
CA SER A 289 0.36 -34.38 7.72
C SER A 289 1.05 -33.24 8.46
N GLY A 290 0.84 -33.17 9.79
CA GLY A 290 1.34 -32.10 10.65
C GLY A 290 0.25 -31.13 11.09
N THR A 291 0.66 -30.17 11.93
CA THR A 291 -0.16 -29.06 12.42
C THR A 291 0.66 -27.78 12.20
N PRO A 292 0.07 -26.67 11.72
CA PRO A 292 0.78 -25.41 11.64
C PRO A 292 1.29 -24.96 13.01
N THR A 293 2.41 -24.26 13.03
CA THR A 293 2.89 -23.60 14.25
C THR A 293 1.88 -22.51 14.63
N THR A 294 1.46 -22.50 15.90
CA THR A 294 0.60 -21.44 16.44
C THR A 294 1.22 -20.07 16.16
N ALA A 295 0.41 -19.11 15.71
CA ALA A 295 0.87 -17.74 15.56
C ALA A 295 1.17 -17.15 16.95
N ASP A 296 2.28 -16.45 17.09
CA ASP A 296 2.65 -15.80 18.36
C ASP A 296 2.42 -14.29 18.23
N VAL A 297 1.17 -13.90 18.43
CA VAL A 297 0.73 -12.53 18.17
C VAL A 297 1.34 -11.59 19.22
N PRO A 298 2.14 -10.59 18.84
CA PRO A 298 2.68 -9.64 19.82
C PRO A 298 1.52 -8.92 20.50
N TRP A 299 1.68 -8.62 21.80
CA TRP A 299 0.70 -7.79 22.49
C TRP A 299 0.62 -6.42 21.82
N GLN A 300 -0.62 -5.93 21.65
CA GLN A 300 -0.90 -4.62 21.09
C GLN A 300 -2.01 -3.91 21.86
N ALA A 301 -1.93 -2.58 21.96
CA ALA A 301 -3.00 -1.73 22.45
C ALA A 301 -2.99 -0.36 21.75
N SER A 302 -4.18 0.19 21.55
CA SER A 302 -4.40 1.53 20.97
C SER A 302 -5.00 2.46 22.02
N TYR A 303 -4.57 3.72 22.01
CA TYR A 303 -5.05 4.77 22.91
C TYR A 303 -5.35 6.03 22.12
N GLU A 304 -6.62 6.43 22.09
CA GLU A 304 -7.09 7.61 21.36
C GLU A 304 -6.65 8.91 22.04
N ALA A 305 -6.22 9.91 21.26
CA ALA A 305 -5.71 11.17 21.79
C ALA A 305 -6.80 12.01 22.46
N GLU A 306 -8.02 11.97 21.96
CA GLU A 306 -9.17 12.69 22.54
C GLU A 306 -9.59 12.15 23.91
N ASN A 307 -9.17 10.93 24.26
CA ASN A 307 -9.42 10.32 25.56
C ASN A 307 -8.27 10.55 26.57
N ALA A 308 -7.16 11.11 26.10
CA ALA A 308 -5.98 11.41 26.92
C ALA A 308 -6.13 12.74 27.68
N ALA A 309 -5.22 13.02 28.62
CA ALA A 309 -5.21 14.30 29.31
C ALA A 309 -4.60 15.39 28.39
N ILE A 310 -5.45 16.32 27.94
CA ILE A 310 -5.08 17.39 27.00
C ILE A 310 -4.81 18.69 27.77
N THR A 311 -3.69 19.34 27.47
CA THR A 311 -3.38 20.71 27.92
C THR A 311 -3.11 21.56 26.69
N GLY A 312 -3.80 22.70 26.56
CA GLY A 312 -3.56 23.64 25.46
C GLY A 312 -3.78 23.03 24.07
N GLY A 313 -4.82 22.20 23.90
CA GLY A 313 -5.22 21.60 22.63
C GLY A 313 -6.74 21.47 22.55
N THR A 314 -7.25 21.17 21.35
CA THR A 314 -8.68 21.10 21.03
C THR A 314 -9.00 19.76 20.37
N VAL A 315 -10.08 19.11 20.82
CA VAL A 315 -10.60 17.92 20.15
C VAL A 315 -11.42 18.34 18.93
N TYR A 316 -11.10 17.84 17.74
CA TYR A 316 -11.92 18.02 16.53
C TYR A 316 -12.60 16.72 16.13
N THR A 317 -13.71 16.85 15.39
CA THR A 317 -14.37 15.72 14.72
C THR A 317 -14.01 15.78 13.24
N GLN A 318 -13.48 14.68 12.72
CA GLN A 318 -12.94 14.56 11.37
C GLN A 318 -13.84 13.64 10.50
N GLY A 319 -13.28 12.96 9.50
CA GLY A 319 -14.03 12.14 8.55
C GLY A 319 -15.04 11.22 9.23
N SER A 320 -16.28 11.27 8.74
CA SER A 320 -17.43 10.49 9.23
C SER A 320 -18.45 10.32 8.11
N VAL A 321 -19.45 9.44 8.27
CA VAL A 321 -20.50 9.26 7.25
C VAL A 321 -21.23 10.57 6.92
N SER A 322 -21.43 11.45 7.89
CA SER A 322 -22.04 12.78 7.68
C SER A 322 -21.06 13.84 7.17
N ASN A 323 -19.76 13.57 7.21
CA ASN A 323 -18.68 14.41 6.67
C ASN A 323 -17.75 13.55 5.80
N ALA A 324 -18.30 13.01 4.72
CA ALA A 324 -17.62 12.06 3.83
C ALA A 324 -16.38 12.63 3.13
N TYR A 325 -16.27 13.96 3.04
CA TYR A 325 -15.12 14.64 2.47
C TYR A 325 -14.01 14.94 3.50
N GLY A 326 -14.24 14.59 4.77
CA GLY A 326 -13.21 14.68 5.81
C GLY A 326 -12.26 13.49 5.77
N TYR A 327 -11.00 13.71 6.12
CA TYR A 327 -10.01 12.63 6.20
C TYR A 327 -10.32 11.67 7.34
N ALA A 328 -10.15 10.37 7.08
CA ALA A 328 -10.28 9.31 8.05
C ALA A 328 -9.37 9.54 9.26
N THR A 329 -9.90 9.26 10.45
CA THR A 329 -9.25 9.46 11.75
C THR A 329 -9.82 8.41 12.70
N SER A 330 -8.98 7.78 13.52
CA SER A 330 -9.45 6.80 14.51
C SER A 330 -10.48 7.45 15.42
N GLY A 331 -11.54 6.71 15.75
CA GLY A 331 -12.64 7.26 16.57
C GLY A 331 -13.35 8.49 15.98
N THR A 332 -13.07 8.86 14.72
CA THR A 332 -13.48 10.11 14.05
C THR A 332 -13.00 11.40 14.72
N LYS A 333 -12.00 11.34 15.60
CA LYS A 333 -11.55 12.49 16.39
C LYS A 333 -10.04 12.56 16.53
N ASP A 334 -9.53 13.78 16.61
CA ASP A 334 -8.12 14.04 16.88
C ASP A 334 -7.97 15.21 17.87
N VAL A 335 -6.74 15.44 18.32
CA VAL A 335 -6.37 16.59 19.14
C VAL A 335 -5.43 17.50 18.34
N GLY A 336 -5.93 18.66 17.93
CA GLY A 336 -5.16 19.72 17.28
C GLY A 336 -4.99 20.96 18.17
N SER A 337 -4.62 22.09 17.57
CA SER A 337 -4.33 23.34 18.30
C SER A 337 -3.21 23.21 19.35
N LEU A 338 -2.27 22.27 19.15
CA LEU A 338 -1.16 22.00 20.06
C LEU A 338 0.02 22.97 19.83
N ASN A 339 -0.28 24.27 19.81
CA ASN A 339 0.64 25.33 19.37
C ASN A 339 1.19 26.24 20.47
N GLN A 340 0.74 26.08 21.71
CA GLN A 340 1.26 26.82 22.86
C GLN A 340 2.49 26.11 23.43
N SER A 341 3.43 26.86 24.03
CA SER A 341 4.62 26.26 24.67
C SER A 341 4.28 25.27 25.79
N THR A 342 3.06 25.33 26.33
CA THR A 342 2.52 24.41 27.34
C THR A 342 1.66 23.29 26.76
N SER A 343 1.40 23.28 25.45
CA SER A 343 0.55 22.29 24.79
C SER A 343 1.11 20.88 24.95
N LYS A 344 0.28 19.94 25.37
CA LYS A 344 0.64 18.52 25.50
C LYS A 344 -0.57 17.61 25.51
N VAL A 345 -0.35 16.35 25.13
CA VAL A 345 -1.29 15.24 25.31
C VAL A 345 -0.59 14.17 26.14
N ALA A 346 -1.19 13.78 27.27
CA ALA A 346 -0.65 12.77 28.18
C ALA A 346 -1.55 11.53 28.21
N PHE A 347 -1.06 10.46 27.58
CA PHE A 347 -1.74 9.17 27.45
C PHE A 347 -1.48 8.31 28.68
N THR A 348 -2.53 7.83 29.33
CA THR A 348 -2.43 6.79 30.34
C THR A 348 -2.48 5.43 29.66
N VAL A 349 -1.35 4.71 29.66
CA VAL A 349 -1.21 3.40 29.02
C VAL A 349 -0.98 2.32 30.05
N SER A 350 -1.28 1.07 29.71
CA SER A 350 -1.01 -0.08 30.58
C SER A 350 -0.45 -1.23 29.76
N VAL A 351 0.69 -1.77 30.18
CA VAL A 351 1.37 -2.87 29.50
C VAL A 351 1.47 -4.10 30.41
N PRO A 352 1.32 -5.32 29.87
CA PRO A 352 1.23 -6.53 30.68
C PRO A 352 2.59 -7.01 31.21
N THR A 353 3.68 -6.65 30.53
CA THR A 353 5.03 -7.17 30.81
C THR A 353 6.08 -6.07 30.74
N THR A 354 7.15 -6.17 31.53
CA THR A 354 8.31 -5.29 31.37
C THR A 354 9.04 -5.61 30.07
N GLY A 355 9.33 -4.61 29.25
CA GLY A 355 10.02 -4.80 27.97
C GLY A 355 10.08 -3.55 27.11
N THR A 356 10.51 -3.72 25.86
CA THR A 356 10.49 -2.67 24.84
C THR A 356 9.23 -2.78 24.01
N TYR A 357 8.63 -1.63 23.70
CA TYR A 357 7.44 -1.50 22.89
C TYR A 357 7.71 -0.51 21.77
N ASP A 358 7.25 -0.83 20.56
CA ASP A 358 7.18 0.12 19.46
C ASP A 358 5.96 1.02 19.69
N LEU A 359 6.21 2.31 19.93
CA LEU A 359 5.19 3.36 20.01
C LEU A 359 5.02 3.96 18.61
N ASN A 360 3.88 3.70 17.97
CA ASN A 360 3.47 4.37 16.74
C ASN A 360 2.57 5.56 17.10
N ILE A 361 2.98 6.76 16.70
CA ILE A 361 2.23 8.00 16.92
C ILE A 361 1.55 8.40 15.61
N PHE A 362 0.23 8.41 15.58
CA PHE A 362 -0.56 8.82 14.43
C PHE A 362 -0.74 10.33 14.46
N TYR A 363 -0.29 11.01 13.40
CA TYR A 363 -0.17 12.45 13.40
C TYR A 363 -0.50 13.09 12.05
N GLY A 364 -0.80 14.39 12.08
CA GLY A 364 -0.77 15.29 10.92
C GLY A 364 -0.14 16.62 11.33
N ASN A 365 0.47 17.35 10.39
CA ASN A 365 1.21 18.60 10.70
C ASN A 365 1.27 19.62 9.56
N GLN A 366 0.62 19.34 8.42
CA GLN A 366 0.49 20.23 7.26
C GLN A 366 1.80 20.63 6.55
N SER A 367 1.76 20.55 5.23
CA SER A 367 2.83 21.02 4.36
C SER A 367 2.63 22.49 3.98
N SER A 368 3.75 23.20 3.84
CA SER A 368 3.85 24.51 3.21
C SER A 368 5.19 24.56 2.48
N GLN A 369 5.37 25.42 1.47
CA GLN A 369 6.64 25.53 0.72
C GLN A 369 7.88 25.87 1.58
N THR A 370 7.67 26.19 2.86
CA THR A 370 8.71 26.45 3.88
C THR A 370 8.55 25.56 5.11
N ALA A 371 7.74 24.49 5.04
CA ALA A 371 7.51 23.61 6.17
C ALA A 371 8.83 22.94 6.54
N THR A 372 9.19 23.03 7.82
CA THR A 372 10.23 22.20 8.42
C THR A 372 9.56 21.07 9.18
N PRO A 373 10.26 19.95 9.42
CA PRO A 373 9.74 18.90 10.30
C PRO A 373 9.26 19.47 11.64
N ALA A 374 8.05 19.07 12.04
CA ALA A 374 7.48 19.44 13.34
C ALA A 374 8.11 18.58 14.45
N THR A 375 8.09 19.06 15.70
CA THR A 375 8.66 18.33 16.83
C THR A 375 7.76 18.32 18.05
N GLN A 376 7.83 17.23 18.80
CA GLN A 376 7.30 17.12 20.16
C GLN A 376 8.35 16.48 21.06
N ASN A 377 8.23 16.67 22.37
CA ASN A 377 9.05 16.03 23.38
C ASN A 377 8.22 14.92 24.03
N LEU A 378 8.63 13.67 23.82
CA LEU A 378 8.07 12.47 24.43
C LEU A 378 8.71 12.25 25.81
N THR A 379 7.90 12.17 26.84
CA THR A 379 8.32 11.75 28.19
C THR A 379 7.56 10.49 28.60
N VAL A 380 8.28 9.50 29.13
CA VAL A 380 7.73 8.32 29.81
C VAL A 380 7.74 8.61 31.31
N ASP A 381 6.56 8.67 31.93
CA ASP A 381 6.35 9.06 33.33
C ASP A 381 7.04 10.39 33.67
N SER A 382 8.01 10.37 34.58
CA SER A 382 8.86 11.52 34.95
C SER A 382 10.29 11.41 34.40
N GLY A 383 10.50 10.54 33.41
CA GLY A 383 11.80 10.29 32.79
C GLY A 383 12.32 11.45 31.94
N THR A 384 13.46 11.23 31.28
CA THR A 384 14.05 12.20 30.35
C THR A 384 13.23 12.32 29.08
N ALA A 385 12.99 13.57 28.66
CA ALA A 385 12.30 13.85 27.41
C ALA A 385 13.17 13.45 26.21
N LYS A 386 12.56 12.78 25.23
CA LYS A 386 13.12 12.48 23.92
C LYS A 386 12.40 13.31 22.86
N THR A 387 13.13 14.05 22.04
CA THR A 387 12.53 14.76 20.90
C THR A 387 12.10 13.76 19.83
N ILE A 388 10.83 13.87 19.43
CA ILE A 388 10.23 13.19 18.29
C ILE A 388 10.14 14.20 17.15
N THR A 389 10.62 13.82 15.98
CA THR A 389 10.55 14.62 14.76
C THR A 389 9.54 14.00 13.82
N TYR A 390 8.67 14.84 13.27
CA TYR A 390 7.58 14.46 12.40
C TYR A 390 7.83 15.04 11.00
N PRO A 391 8.08 14.19 9.99
CA PRO A 391 8.06 14.62 8.61
C PRO A 391 6.76 15.38 8.27
N PRO A 392 6.79 16.39 7.39
CA PRO A 392 5.57 17.07 6.97
C PRO A 392 4.60 16.11 6.28
N THR A 393 3.32 16.38 6.43
CA THR A 393 2.18 15.66 5.83
C THR A 393 1.42 16.61 4.93
N LEU A 394 0.59 16.12 4.00
CA LEU A 394 -0.15 16.95 3.05
C LEU A 394 -0.86 18.14 3.72
N ASN A 395 -1.65 17.84 4.76
CA ASN A 395 -2.36 18.80 5.59
C ASN A 395 -2.42 18.27 7.04
N TRP A 396 -3.00 19.02 7.97
CA TRP A 396 -3.01 18.66 9.39
C TRP A 396 -3.97 17.50 9.75
N THR A 397 -4.86 17.10 8.84
CA THR A 397 -5.77 15.95 8.97
C THR A 397 -5.32 14.71 8.18
N TYR A 398 -4.32 14.86 7.31
CA TYR A 398 -3.75 13.77 6.50
C TYR A 398 -2.78 12.93 7.33
N ARG A 399 -3.25 11.79 7.84
CA ARG A 399 -2.48 10.98 8.80
C ARG A 399 -1.25 10.31 8.21
N SER A 400 -0.16 10.45 8.94
CA SER A 400 1.03 9.59 8.86
C SER A 400 1.35 9.03 10.25
N THR A 401 2.41 8.23 10.35
CA THR A 401 2.87 7.60 11.59
C THR A 401 4.36 7.79 11.78
N VAL A 402 4.78 8.12 13.00
CA VAL A 402 6.18 7.99 13.43
C VAL A 402 6.30 6.86 14.44
N ARG A 403 7.25 5.95 14.22
CA ARG A 403 7.59 4.86 15.14
C ARG A 403 8.78 5.25 16.02
N THR A 404 8.66 5.03 17.32
CA THR A 404 9.79 5.15 18.26
C THR A 404 9.73 4.03 19.30
N PRO A 405 10.86 3.38 19.65
CA PRO A 405 10.87 2.43 20.76
C PRO A 405 10.74 3.18 22.10
N VAL A 406 10.03 2.56 23.04
CA VAL A 406 9.95 2.95 24.45
C VAL A 406 10.13 1.73 25.35
N SER A 407 10.79 1.90 26.49
CA SER A 407 10.94 0.83 27.50
C SER A 407 9.98 1.08 28.64
N LEU A 408 9.14 0.10 28.95
CA LEU A 408 8.08 0.19 29.96
C LEU A 408 8.18 -0.99 30.91
N THR A 409 7.85 -0.77 32.18
CA THR A 409 7.65 -1.85 33.15
C THR A 409 6.24 -2.41 33.05
N ALA A 410 5.99 -3.61 33.56
CA ALA A 410 4.61 -4.09 33.68
C ALA A 410 3.79 -3.13 34.57
N GLY A 411 2.61 -2.73 34.10
CA GLY A 411 1.72 -1.82 34.82
C GLY A 411 1.35 -0.57 34.02
N THR A 412 0.90 0.46 34.73
CA THR A 412 0.40 1.71 34.17
C THR A 412 1.51 2.75 34.05
N HIS A 413 1.55 3.44 32.91
CA HIS A 413 2.50 4.50 32.60
C HIS A 413 1.80 5.72 32.01
N THR A 414 2.44 6.89 32.10
CA THR A 414 2.01 8.09 31.38
C THR A 414 2.98 8.41 30.25
N LEU A 415 2.52 8.39 29.01
CA LEU A 415 3.30 8.84 27.85
C LEU A 415 2.84 10.26 27.49
N THR A 416 3.70 11.25 27.67
CA THR A 416 3.38 12.66 27.39
C THR A 416 4.06 13.12 26.12
N LEU A 417 3.29 13.58 25.14
CA LEU A 417 3.77 14.29 23.95
C LEU A 417 3.53 15.80 24.13
N ALA A 418 4.59 16.53 24.48
CA ALA A 418 4.55 17.98 24.66
C ALA A 418 5.08 18.73 23.44
N LYS A 419 4.62 19.96 23.18
CA LYS A 419 5.10 20.78 22.05
C LYS A 419 6.63 20.89 22.06
N GLY A 420 7.23 20.63 20.90
CA GLY A 420 8.67 20.77 20.66
C GLY A 420 9.06 22.19 20.23
N THR A 421 10.17 22.29 19.51
CA THR A 421 10.76 23.57 19.08
C THR A 421 10.21 24.07 17.75
N THR A 422 9.70 23.18 16.90
CA THR A 422 9.28 23.48 15.52
C THR A 422 7.91 22.91 15.21
N GLY A 423 7.15 23.64 14.38
CA GLY A 423 5.87 23.19 13.86
C GLY A 423 4.78 22.94 14.90
N GLU A 424 3.63 22.51 14.42
CA GLU A 424 2.50 22.01 15.20
C GLU A 424 2.21 20.58 14.76
N VAL A 425 1.68 19.76 15.66
CA VAL A 425 1.27 18.39 15.36
C VAL A 425 -0.14 18.19 15.89
N THR A 426 -1.01 17.64 15.05
CA THR A 426 -2.31 17.10 15.42
C THR A 426 -2.14 15.61 15.70
N LEU A 427 -2.70 15.12 16.81
CA LEU A 427 -2.57 13.73 17.26
C LEU A 427 -3.90 13.01 17.14
N ASP A 428 -3.91 11.87 16.45
CA ASP A 428 -5.08 10.99 16.33
C ASP A 428 -5.08 9.97 17.47
N LYS A 429 -4.05 9.11 17.50
CA LYS A 429 -3.89 8.08 18.52
C LYS A 429 -2.43 7.66 18.70
N ILE A 430 -2.19 6.82 19.70
CA ILE A 430 -0.97 6.02 19.81
C ILE A 430 -1.27 4.53 19.81
N ASP A 431 -0.42 3.75 19.15
CA ASP A 431 -0.43 2.28 19.23
C ASP A 431 0.88 1.81 19.89
N LEU A 432 0.77 0.89 20.86
CA LEU A 432 1.89 0.17 21.45
C LEU A 432 1.89 -1.28 20.94
N THR A 433 3.05 -1.77 20.50
CA THR A 433 3.27 -3.19 20.14
C THR A 433 4.52 -3.70 20.83
N THR A 434 4.50 -4.90 21.41
CA THR A 434 5.72 -5.52 21.98
C THR A 434 6.81 -5.70 20.91
N SER A 435 8.06 -5.35 21.25
CA SER A 435 9.22 -5.37 20.35
C SER A 435 10.38 -6.21 20.92
N PRO A 436 11.13 -6.98 20.09
CA PRO A 436 10.91 -7.17 18.66
C PRO A 436 9.61 -7.94 18.38
N GLY A 437 8.97 -7.61 17.26
CA GLY A 437 7.82 -8.36 16.76
C GLY A 437 8.22 -9.75 16.24
N GLN A 438 7.25 -10.46 15.65
CA GLN A 438 7.52 -11.75 15.04
C GLN A 438 8.35 -11.65 13.76
N ASP A 439 9.25 -12.62 13.59
CA ASP A 439 9.88 -12.88 12.30
C ASP A 439 8.81 -13.28 11.27
N PRO A 440 8.64 -12.53 10.16
CA PRO A 440 7.62 -12.82 9.19
C PRO A 440 7.91 -14.11 8.43
N VAL A 441 6.86 -14.88 8.15
CA VAL A 441 6.88 -16.11 7.36
C VAL A 441 6.04 -15.89 6.11
N TYR A 442 6.62 -16.13 4.95
CA TYR A 442 6.01 -15.98 3.64
C TYR A 442 5.76 -17.36 3.01
N PRO A 443 4.53 -17.90 3.08
CA PRO A 443 4.24 -19.21 2.51
C PRO A 443 4.35 -19.19 1.00
N ALA A 444 5.07 -20.15 0.42
CA ALA A 444 5.31 -20.20 -1.02
C ALA A 444 4.03 -20.45 -1.84
N THR A 445 2.98 -20.98 -1.22
CA THR A 445 1.66 -21.13 -1.84
C THR A 445 0.88 -19.81 -1.95
N TYR A 446 1.33 -18.74 -1.32
CA TYR A 446 0.74 -17.39 -1.39
C TYR A 446 1.50 -16.47 -2.34
N ALA A 447 2.65 -16.93 -2.86
CA ALA A 447 3.50 -16.19 -3.78
C ALA A 447 2.80 -15.94 -5.12
N ASP A 448 3.24 -14.89 -5.81
CA ASP A 448 2.88 -14.66 -7.21
C ASP A 448 3.62 -15.69 -8.08
N ILE A 449 2.87 -16.33 -8.97
CA ILE A 449 3.37 -17.46 -9.74
C ILE A 449 3.51 -17.08 -11.20
N THR A 450 4.70 -17.33 -11.76
CA THR A 450 4.91 -17.42 -13.20
C THR A 450 5.07 -18.89 -13.57
N GLY A 451 4.52 -19.31 -14.71
CA GLY A 451 4.56 -20.69 -15.18
C GLY A 451 3.34 -21.50 -14.73
N SER A 452 3.53 -22.79 -14.51
CA SER A 452 2.46 -23.73 -14.15
C SER A 452 2.95 -24.76 -13.12
N PRO A 453 3.38 -24.31 -11.93
CA PRO A 453 3.88 -25.21 -10.91
C PRO A 453 2.76 -26.08 -10.34
N SER A 454 3.18 -27.15 -9.67
CA SER A 454 2.28 -28.01 -8.90
C SER A 454 2.35 -27.69 -7.41
N TYR A 455 1.31 -28.02 -6.65
CA TYR A 455 1.22 -27.74 -5.21
C TYR A 455 1.28 -29.04 -4.40
N ASP A 456 2.09 -29.07 -3.35
CA ASP A 456 2.23 -30.20 -2.44
C ASP A 456 1.71 -29.85 -1.05
N TYR A 457 0.66 -30.57 -0.63
CA TYR A 457 0.03 -30.43 0.68
C TYR A 457 0.26 -31.64 1.58
N ARG A 458 1.20 -32.55 1.27
CA ARG A 458 1.46 -33.74 2.10
C ARG A 458 2.06 -33.38 3.45
N ALA A 459 2.90 -32.35 3.51
CA ALA A 459 3.48 -31.81 4.74
C ALA A 459 3.19 -30.32 4.85
N SER A 460 2.83 -29.86 6.05
CA SER A 460 2.24 -28.53 6.23
C SER A 460 3.24 -27.39 6.49
N GLY A 461 4.50 -27.69 6.79
CA GLY A 461 5.52 -26.66 7.12
C GLY A 461 5.15 -25.81 8.35
N ILE A 462 5.81 -24.67 8.53
CA ILE A 462 5.56 -23.75 9.68
C ILE A 462 4.17 -23.11 9.55
N SER A 463 3.83 -22.62 8.36
CA SER A 463 2.58 -21.89 8.12
C SER A 463 1.33 -22.77 8.03
N GLY A 464 1.50 -24.06 7.76
CA GLY A 464 0.39 -24.96 7.42
C GLY A 464 -0.03 -24.89 5.95
N ALA A 465 0.56 -24.02 5.14
CA ALA A 465 0.06 -23.70 3.81
C ALA A 465 0.51 -24.69 2.71
N GLY A 466 1.42 -25.62 3.03
CA GLY A 466 1.99 -26.56 2.06
C GLY A 466 3.21 -25.99 1.32
N ALA A 467 3.46 -26.49 0.11
CA ALA A 467 4.61 -26.12 -0.71
C ALA A 467 4.23 -25.91 -2.17
N VAL A 468 5.00 -25.08 -2.87
CA VAL A 468 4.96 -24.98 -4.34
C VAL A 468 6.12 -25.79 -4.93
N VAL A 469 5.87 -26.50 -6.03
CA VAL A 469 6.86 -27.31 -6.74
C VAL A 469 7.14 -26.66 -8.09
N LEU A 470 8.27 -25.95 -8.16
CA LEU A 470 8.75 -25.21 -9.31
C LEU A 470 9.62 -26.12 -10.19
N ARG A 471 9.38 -26.10 -11.50
CA ARG A 471 10.20 -26.73 -12.55
C ARG A 471 10.79 -25.67 -13.46
N SER A 472 11.45 -26.10 -14.54
CA SER A 472 12.01 -25.19 -15.55
C SER A 472 10.94 -24.20 -16.05
N GLY A 473 11.25 -22.90 -15.96
CA GLY A 473 10.36 -21.80 -16.33
C GLY A 473 9.42 -21.32 -15.22
N ASP A 474 9.21 -22.09 -14.15
CA ASP A 474 8.36 -21.68 -13.03
C ASP A 474 9.09 -20.72 -12.09
N LYS A 475 8.36 -19.73 -11.56
CA LYS A 475 8.84 -18.79 -10.55
C LYS A 475 7.79 -18.54 -9.46
N ALA A 476 8.25 -18.27 -8.25
CA ALA A 476 7.45 -17.80 -7.13
C ALA A 476 8.04 -16.50 -6.58
N ALA A 477 7.26 -15.43 -6.58
CA ALA A 477 7.66 -14.09 -6.16
C ALA A 477 6.97 -13.68 -4.85
N PHE A 478 7.73 -13.03 -3.98
CA PHE A 478 7.37 -12.70 -2.61
C PHE A 478 7.58 -11.20 -2.35
N ASP A 479 6.61 -10.59 -1.67
CA ASP A 479 6.69 -9.25 -1.08
C ASP A 479 7.20 -9.38 0.36
N VAL A 480 8.50 -9.14 0.54
CA VAL A 480 9.24 -9.38 1.78
C VAL A 480 9.46 -8.08 2.54
N TYR A 481 9.08 -8.04 3.81
CA TYR A 481 9.10 -6.85 4.65
C TYR A 481 10.39 -6.71 5.45
N ALA A 482 10.95 -5.51 5.47
CA ALA A 482 12.01 -5.10 6.39
C ALA A 482 11.60 -3.80 7.10
N PRO A 483 11.70 -3.67 8.44
CA PRO A 483 11.28 -2.47 9.14
C PRO A 483 12.12 -1.22 8.83
N THR A 484 13.38 -1.41 8.41
CA THR A 484 14.33 -0.33 8.07
C THR A 484 15.32 -0.88 7.05
N ASP A 485 16.02 0.01 6.33
CA ASP A 485 17.14 -0.37 5.48
C ASP A 485 18.23 -1.12 6.28
N GLY A 486 18.70 -2.27 5.77
CA GLY A 486 19.81 -2.98 6.37
C GLY A 486 19.95 -4.43 5.90
N TYR A 487 20.97 -5.12 6.41
CA TYR A 487 21.14 -6.54 6.22
C TYR A 487 20.24 -7.34 7.16
N TYR A 488 19.52 -8.30 6.57
CA TYR A 488 18.68 -9.26 7.28
C TYR A 488 19.01 -10.68 6.85
N THR A 489 18.67 -11.63 7.72
CA THR A 489 18.86 -13.04 7.43
C THR A 489 17.59 -13.60 6.76
N VAL A 490 17.70 -13.97 5.49
CA VAL A 490 16.62 -14.61 4.72
C VAL A 490 16.82 -16.12 4.72
N HIS A 491 15.81 -16.84 5.19
CA HIS A 491 15.74 -18.29 5.19
C HIS A 491 14.82 -18.78 4.08
N ALA A 492 15.20 -19.86 3.42
CA ALA A 492 14.37 -20.60 2.48
C ALA A 492 14.25 -22.06 2.90
N GLY A 493 13.04 -22.46 3.29
CA GLY A 493 12.72 -23.85 3.57
C GLY A 493 12.36 -24.60 2.29
N TYR A 494 13.23 -25.50 1.83
CA TYR A 494 13.05 -26.15 0.52
C TYR A 494 13.60 -27.58 0.46
N ALA A 495 13.17 -28.33 -0.55
CA ALA A 495 13.78 -29.56 -1.01
C ALA A 495 13.94 -29.48 -2.53
N SER A 496 15.04 -29.97 -3.09
CA SER A 496 15.30 -29.86 -4.52
C SER A 496 15.99 -31.08 -5.11
N THR A 497 15.69 -31.40 -6.37
CA THR A 497 16.40 -32.41 -7.19
C THR A 497 17.27 -31.80 -8.28
N GLY A 498 17.25 -30.47 -8.41
CA GLY A 498 18.15 -29.68 -9.27
C GLY A 498 18.53 -28.36 -8.60
N SER A 499 19.34 -27.52 -9.25
CA SER A 499 19.74 -26.22 -8.68
C SER A 499 18.80 -25.12 -9.14
N GLY A 500 17.99 -24.60 -8.20
CA GLY A 500 17.17 -23.39 -8.40
C GLY A 500 17.88 -22.14 -7.89
N THR A 501 17.21 -21.00 -7.95
CA THR A 501 17.80 -19.71 -7.51
C THR A 501 16.83 -18.90 -6.66
N LEU A 502 17.38 -18.09 -5.74
CA LEU A 502 16.74 -16.92 -5.18
C LEU A 502 17.35 -15.67 -5.82
N SER A 503 16.52 -14.76 -6.30
CA SER A 503 16.93 -13.47 -6.82
C SER A 503 16.27 -12.33 -6.08
N HIS A 504 16.98 -11.22 -5.93
CA HIS A 504 16.52 -9.95 -5.39
C HIS A 504 17.10 -8.83 -6.25
N ASP A 505 16.32 -7.79 -6.51
CA ASP A 505 16.69 -6.66 -7.37
C ASP A 505 17.27 -7.08 -8.73
N GLY A 506 16.67 -8.09 -9.37
CA GLY A 506 17.10 -8.55 -10.69
C GLY A 506 18.45 -9.28 -10.74
N ALA A 507 19.09 -9.56 -9.60
CA ALA A 507 20.31 -10.36 -9.51
C ALA A 507 20.07 -11.66 -8.73
N THR A 508 20.79 -12.73 -9.08
CA THR A 508 20.80 -13.96 -8.28
C THR A 508 21.51 -13.69 -6.95
N ALA A 509 20.77 -13.80 -5.86
CA ALA A 509 21.26 -13.54 -4.52
C ALA A 509 21.70 -14.84 -3.81
N SER A 510 21.10 -15.98 -4.16
CA SER A 510 21.56 -17.29 -3.67
C SER A 510 21.19 -18.43 -4.63
N THR A 511 21.98 -19.51 -4.58
CA THR A 511 21.64 -20.78 -5.25
C THR A 511 20.94 -21.71 -4.26
N LEU A 512 19.81 -22.28 -4.68
CA LEU A 512 19.12 -23.35 -3.97
C LEU A 512 19.56 -24.69 -4.58
N ALA A 513 20.67 -25.22 -4.07
CA ALA A 513 21.31 -26.42 -4.61
C ALA A 513 20.43 -27.67 -4.50
N SER A 514 20.71 -28.70 -5.30
CA SER A 514 20.03 -30.00 -5.15
C SER A 514 20.28 -30.58 -3.75
N THR A 515 19.21 -30.94 -3.06
CA THR A 515 19.25 -31.60 -1.75
C THR A 515 18.91 -33.09 -1.86
N SER A 516 18.90 -33.63 -3.07
CA SER A 516 18.40 -34.98 -3.37
C SER A 516 16.98 -35.21 -2.83
N GLY A 517 16.14 -34.16 -2.86
CA GLY A 517 14.76 -34.19 -2.36
C GLY A 517 14.61 -34.13 -0.84
N SER A 518 15.71 -33.97 -0.08
CA SER A 518 15.66 -33.81 1.37
C SER A 518 15.34 -32.38 1.76
N LEU A 519 14.52 -32.19 2.80
CA LEU A 519 14.19 -30.86 3.30
C LEU A 519 15.43 -30.20 3.93
N THR A 520 15.67 -28.94 3.61
CA THR A 520 16.79 -28.14 4.12
C THR A 520 16.33 -26.70 4.31
N ASP A 521 16.99 -25.98 5.21
CA ASP A 521 16.85 -24.55 5.38
C ASP A 521 18.11 -23.86 4.84
N ARG A 522 17.97 -23.06 3.77
CA ARG A 522 19.08 -22.27 3.24
C ARG A 522 18.98 -20.86 3.78
N THR A 523 20.05 -20.42 4.44
CA THR A 523 20.21 -19.05 4.92
C THR A 523 21.03 -18.21 3.94
N GLN A 524 20.61 -16.97 3.73
CA GLN A 524 21.32 -15.95 2.96
C GLN A 524 21.16 -14.59 3.66
N ILE A 525 22.27 -13.87 3.87
CA ILE A 525 22.21 -12.48 4.33
C ILE A 525 21.99 -11.59 3.11
N LEU A 526 20.94 -10.77 3.13
CA LEU A 526 20.56 -9.85 2.06
C LEU A 526 20.39 -8.46 2.62
N TYR A 527 20.85 -7.45 1.88
CA TYR A 527 20.44 -6.08 2.12
C TYR A 527 19.00 -5.94 1.65
N LEU A 528 18.10 -5.56 2.56
CA LEU A 528 16.70 -5.28 2.28
C LEU A 528 16.46 -3.79 2.51
N SER A 529 15.79 -3.15 1.56
CA SER A 529 15.32 -1.78 1.72
C SER A 529 14.13 -1.73 2.67
N ALA A 530 13.89 -0.59 3.30
CA ALA A 530 12.75 -0.39 4.17
C ALA A 530 11.43 -0.76 3.46
N ASP A 531 10.58 -1.44 4.23
CA ASP A 531 9.33 -2.07 3.83
C ASP A 531 9.47 -3.14 2.75
N ASN A 532 8.90 -2.94 1.54
CA ASN A 532 8.62 -4.06 0.63
C ASN A 532 9.82 -4.43 -0.25
N ASN A 533 10.20 -5.70 -0.30
CA ASN A 533 11.33 -6.20 -1.07
C ASN A 533 10.88 -7.36 -1.94
N HIS A 534 11.09 -7.26 -3.25
CA HIS A 534 10.70 -8.32 -4.16
C HIS A 534 11.78 -9.40 -4.24
N ILE A 535 11.48 -10.59 -3.68
CA ILE A 535 12.35 -11.77 -3.75
C ILE A 535 11.68 -12.83 -4.62
N THR A 536 12.43 -13.41 -5.56
CA THR A 536 11.90 -14.42 -6.49
C THR A 536 12.68 -15.72 -6.40
N ALA A 537 11.97 -16.82 -6.16
CA ALA A 537 12.50 -18.17 -6.35
C ALA A 537 12.22 -18.66 -7.77
N ALA A 538 13.21 -19.27 -8.44
CA ALA A 538 13.04 -19.87 -9.76
C ALA A 538 13.37 -21.37 -9.73
N GLY A 539 12.57 -22.15 -10.45
CA GLY A 539 12.79 -23.59 -10.60
C GLY A 539 14.07 -23.92 -11.40
N PRO A 540 14.64 -25.11 -11.22
CA PRO A 540 15.88 -25.51 -11.89
C PRO A 540 15.65 -25.79 -13.38
N GLY A 541 16.71 -25.71 -14.19
CA GLY A 541 16.66 -26.11 -15.61
C GLY A 541 16.33 -27.60 -15.83
N GLY A 542 16.60 -28.45 -14.84
CA GLY A 542 16.18 -29.86 -14.78
C GLY A 542 15.92 -30.30 -13.34
N GLY A 543 14.95 -31.20 -13.13
CA GLY A 543 14.47 -31.59 -11.80
C GLY A 543 13.35 -30.67 -11.29
N SER A 544 13.24 -30.53 -9.97
CA SER A 544 12.22 -29.69 -9.32
C SER A 544 12.71 -29.08 -8.01
N LEU A 545 12.21 -27.90 -7.70
CA LEU A 545 12.37 -27.19 -6.44
C LEU A 545 11.02 -27.17 -5.69
N THR A 546 10.92 -27.88 -4.58
CA THR A 546 9.78 -27.83 -3.66
C THR A 546 10.06 -26.79 -2.57
N LEU A 547 9.49 -25.60 -2.69
CA LEU A 547 9.66 -24.49 -1.77
C LEU A 547 8.45 -24.40 -0.83
N ARG A 548 8.71 -24.33 0.48
CA ARG A 548 7.65 -24.21 1.51
C ARG A 548 7.38 -22.77 1.88
N ASP A 549 8.44 -22.05 2.22
CA ASP A 549 8.33 -20.69 2.73
C ASP A 549 9.67 -19.94 2.61
N LEU A 550 9.58 -18.62 2.64
CA LEU A 550 10.67 -17.74 3.04
C LEU A 550 10.41 -17.21 4.45
N ARG A 551 11.48 -16.92 5.19
CA ARG A 551 11.40 -16.25 6.50
C ARG A 551 12.48 -15.19 6.59
N VAL A 552 12.18 -14.08 7.24
CA VAL A 552 13.17 -13.02 7.51
C VAL A 552 13.36 -12.92 9.01
N THR A 553 14.62 -12.92 9.45
CA THR A 553 14.97 -12.85 10.86
C THR A 553 16.06 -11.80 11.12
N GLY A 554 16.12 -11.35 12.37
CA GLY A 554 17.11 -10.39 12.85
C GLY A 554 16.68 -8.93 12.76
N THR A 555 17.53 -8.06 13.29
CA THR A 555 17.39 -6.60 13.20
C THR A 555 18.31 -6.06 12.10
N ALA A 556 18.02 -4.88 11.56
CA ALA A 556 18.87 -4.25 10.55
C ALA A 556 20.33 -4.15 11.04
N ASP A 557 21.24 -4.78 10.28
CA ASP A 557 22.67 -4.57 10.39
C ASP A 557 23.15 -3.66 9.24
N THR A 558 23.93 -2.64 9.55
CA THR A 558 24.49 -1.71 8.56
C THR A 558 25.99 -1.90 8.37
N SER A 559 26.57 -2.94 8.97
CA SER A 559 27.96 -3.35 8.76
C SER A 559 28.22 -3.60 7.26
N GLY A 560 29.21 -2.92 6.69
CA GLY A 560 29.53 -3.01 5.26
C GLY A 560 28.76 -2.05 4.36
N VAL A 561 27.83 -1.26 4.90
CA VAL A 561 27.22 -0.12 4.19
C VAL A 561 28.20 1.06 4.22
N THR A 562 28.53 1.62 3.06
CA THR A 562 29.42 2.79 2.96
C THR A 562 28.62 4.04 2.61
N VAL A 563 28.85 5.14 3.33
CA VAL A 563 28.15 6.41 3.14
C VAL A 563 29.07 7.45 2.49
N TYR A 564 28.52 8.22 1.55
CA TYR A 564 29.18 9.32 0.86
C TYR A 564 28.30 10.58 0.91
N GLU A 565 28.73 11.58 1.67
CA GLU A 565 28.05 12.87 1.78
C GLU A 565 28.11 13.65 0.45
N ALA A 566 27.03 14.32 0.08
CA ALA A 566 26.93 15.02 -1.20
C ALA A 566 27.88 16.22 -1.29
N GLU A 567 28.12 16.93 -0.19
CA GLU A 567 29.03 18.08 -0.14
C GLU A 567 30.51 17.71 -0.38
N ASN A 568 30.85 16.42 -0.24
CA ASN A 568 32.18 15.90 -0.54
C ASN A 568 32.32 15.38 -1.99
N ALA A 569 31.21 15.25 -2.72
CA ALA A 569 31.22 14.82 -4.12
C ALA A 569 31.67 15.94 -5.08
N THR A 570 32.11 15.56 -6.28
CA THR A 570 32.54 16.52 -7.30
C THR A 570 31.32 17.19 -7.93
N ARG A 571 31.22 18.51 -7.82
CA ARG A 571 30.15 19.33 -8.41
C ARG A 571 30.62 19.95 -9.72
N ALA A 572 29.72 20.07 -10.69
CA ALA A 572 29.96 20.79 -11.95
C ALA A 572 28.79 21.73 -12.28
N GLY A 573 29.07 22.76 -13.07
CA GLY A 573 28.06 23.74 -13.50
C GLY A 573 27.48 24.51 -12.32
N THR A 574 26.15 24.51 -12.19
CA THR A 574 25.43 25.23 -11.13
C THR A 574 25.26 24.46 -9.83
N ALA A 575 25.63 23.18 -9.77
CA ALA A 575 25.46 22.38 -8.57
C ALA A 575 26.24 22.97 -7.38
N ALA A 576 25.57 23.20 -6.25
CA ALA A 576 26.13 23.97 -5.13
C ALA A 576 25.75 23.38 -3.77
N VAL A 577 26.66 23.49 -2.81
CA VAL A 577 26.43 23.11 -1.42
C VAL A 577 25.58 24.19 -0.75
N SER A 578 24.59 23.78 0.03
CA SER A 578 23.77 24.63 0.89
C SER A 578 23.61 24.00 2.27
N SER A 579 23.34 24.82 3.29
CA SER A 579 23.14 24.35 4.65
C SER A 579 21.68 23.98 4.91
N ASN A 580 21.47 22.91 5.67
CA ASN A 580 20.17 22.54 6.21
C ASN A 580 20.39 21.74 7.50
N SER A 581 19.85 22.18 8.64
CA SER A 581 20.03 21.47 9.91
C SER A 581 19.39 20.08 9.96
N TRP A 582 18.53 19.74 8.99
CA TRP A 582 17.84 18.46 8.89
C TRP A 582 18.52 17.44 7.97
N SER A 583 19.55 17.87 7.23
CA SER A 583 20.36 16.99 6.37
C SER A 583 21.53 16.37 7.14
N SER A 584 22.11 15.27 6.66
CA SER A 584 23.35 14.75 7.27
C SER A 584 24.48 15.74 7.12
N GLY A 585 25.35 15.79 8.14
CA GLY A 585 26.44 16.78 8.20
C GLY A 585 25.98 18.25 8.26
N GLY A 586 24.68 18.54 8.23
CA GLY A 586 24.12 19.90 8.18
C GLY A 586 24.21 20.57 6.81
N SER A 587 24.58 19.84 5.75
CA SER A 587 24.71 20.33 4.38
C SER A 587 24.08 19.37 3.37
N TYR A 588 23.78 19.88 2.18
CA TYR A 588 23.30 19.11 1.03
C TYR A 588 23.78 19.76 -0.27
N VAL A 589 23.61 19.09 -1.41
CA VAL A 589 23.85 19.67 -2.73
C VAL A 589 22.54 19.85 -3.49
N GLY A 590 22.24 21.10 -3.84
CA GLY A 590 21.13 21.48 -4.71
C GLY A 590 21.61 21.92 -6.10
N HIS A 591 20.66 22.40 -6.92
CA HIS A 591 20.91 22.90 -8.29
C HIS A 591 21.58 21.89 -9.24
N VAL A 592 21.39 20.59 -8.97
CA VAL A 592 21.77 19.51 -9.88
C VAL A 592 20.75 19.45 -11.02
N GLY A 593 21.22 19.30 -12.26
CA GLY A 593 20.38 19.30 -13.46
C GLY A 593 20.01 20.70 -13.97
N ASN A 594 18.91 20.78 -14.74
CA ASN A 594 18.51 21.95 -15.52
C ASN A 594 19.62 22.43 -16.48
N GLY A 595 20.34 21.46 -17.06
CA GLY A 595 21.47 21.68 -17.96
C GLY A 595 22.43 20.49 -17.93
N SER A 596 22.95 20.08 -19.08
CA SER A 596 23.79 18.87 -19.19
C SER A 596 25.13 18.97 -18.43
N GLY A 597 25.61 20.19 -18.15
CA GLY A 597 26.83 20.41 -17.37
C GLY A 597 26.64 20.52 -15.85
N ASN A 598 25.39 20.50 -15.37
CA ASN A 598 25.06 20.68 -13.96
C ASN A 598 24.92 19.33 -13.27
N THR A 599 26.02 18.78 -12.77
CA THR A 599 26.06 17.40 -12.28
C THR A 599 26.71 17.27 -10.91
N LEU A 600 26.35 16.22 -10.19
CA LEU A 600 26.97 15.79 -8.95
C LEU A 600 27.58 14.40 -9.14
N THR A 601 28.88 14.24 -8.89
CA THR A 601 29.61 12.99 -9.17
C THR A 601 30.30 12.44 -7.92
N PHE A 602 29.91 11.23 -7.54
CA PHE A 602 30.49 10.45 -6.45
C PHE A 602 31.56 9.49 -6.98
N GLN A 603 32.67 9.37 -6.25
CA GLN A 603 33.67 8.32 -6.44
C GLN A 603 33.47 7.26 -5.37
N VAL A 604 32.88 6.13 -5.77
CA VAL A 604 32.49 5.04 -4.87
C VAL A 604 33.50 3.91 -5.00
N ASN A 605 34.09 3.48 -3.90
CA ASN A 605 35.02 2.35 -3.88
C ASN A 605 34.33 1.11 -3.34
N THR A 606 34.43 -0.01 -4.05
CA THR A 606 33.82 -1.28 -3.61
C THR A 606 34.84 -2.41 -3.61
N ALA A 607 34.72 -3.34 -2.67
CA ALA A 607 35.66 -4.46 -2.53
C ALA A 607 35.54 -5.50 -3.66
N SER A 608 34.35 -5.63 -4.26
CA SER A 608 34.04 -6.66 -5.24
C SER A 608 33.08 -6.13 -6.30
N ALA A 609 33.16 -6.67 -7.52
CA ALA A 609 32.13 -6.39 -8.52
C ALA A 609 30.83 -7.13 -8.16
N GLY A 610 29.68 -6.53 -8.43
CA GLY A 610 28.39 -7.18 -8.15
C GLY A 610 27.19 -6.25 -8.18
N ARG A 611 26.06 -6.77 -7.70
CA ARG A 611 24.83 -6.01 -7.48
C ARG A 611 24.91 -5.31 -6.13
N TYR A 612 24.58 -4.03 -6.13
CA TYR A 612 24.55 -3.17 -4.95
C TYR A 612 23.21 -2.42 -4.91
N VAL A 613 22.80 -2.02 -3.72
CA VAL A 613 21.75 -1.03 -3.51
C VAL A 613 22.41 0.32 -3.25
N LEU A 614 22.09 1.30 -4.09
CA LEU A 614 22.46 2.70 -3.91
C LEU A 614 21.26 3.43 -3.30
N ASN A 615 21.27 3.71 -2.00
CA ASN A 615 20.24 4.56 -1.39
C ASN A 615 20.62 6.01 -1.62
N VAL A 616 19.76 6.73 -2.33
CA VAL A 616 19.90 8.17 -2.56
C VAL A 616 19.02 8.90 -1.56
N ARG A 617 19.64 9.62 -0.63
CA ARG A 617 18.92 10.43 0.34
C ARG A 617 18.65 11.82 -0.23
N TYR A 618 17.38 12.19 -0.32
CA TYR A 618 16.95 13.34 -1.11
C TYR A 618 15.80 14.13 -0.47
N ALA A 619 15.68 15.39 -0.88
CA ALA A 619 14.53 16.24 -0.59
C ALA A 619 13.89 16.76 -1.89
N ASN A 620 12.56 16.83 -1.92
CA ASN A 620 11.82 17.40 -3.05
C ASN A 620 10.49 18.01 -2.60
N ASP A 621 10.37 19.33 -2.68
CA ASP A 621 9.11 20.04 -2.40
C ASP A 621 8.62 20.84 -3.62
N GLN A 622 8.90 20.35 -4.82
CA GLN A 622 8.40 21.02 -6.02
C GLN A 622 6.90 20.79 -6.18
N VAL A 623 6.16 21.89 -6.38
CA VAL A 623 4.75 21.90 -6.76
C VAL A 623 4.58 22.64 -8.09
N SER A 624 3.65 22.22 -8.94
CA SER A 624 3.25 22.99 -10.13
C SER A 624 2.15 23.97 -9.71
N ARG A 625 2.36 25.28 -9.92
CA ARG A 625 1.35 26.29 -9.59
C ARG A 625 0.11 26.14 -10.49
N SER A 626 -1.02 25.65 -9.98
CA SER A 626 -2.37 25.89 -10.54
C SER A 626 -3.54 25.26 -9.74
N GLY A 627 -4.61 26.02 -9.48
CA GLY A 627 -5.94 25.88 -10.11
C GLY A 627 -6.97 24.80 -9.73
N ASN A 628 -6.61 23.56 -9.38
CA ASN A 628 -7.59 22.49 -9.08
C ASN A 628 -7.59 22.11 -7.58
N TYR A 629 -8.56 21.30 -7.15
CA TYR A 629 -8.73 20.91 -5.74
C TYR A 629 -7.63 19.95 -5.23
N ASN A 630 -6.88 19.28 -6.11
CA ASN A 630 -5.76 18.41 -5.75
C ASN A 630 -4.49 19.20 -5.41
N THR A 631 -3.62 18.60 -4.60
CA THR A 631 -2.26 19.14 -4.41
C THR A 631 -1.37 18.70 -5.58
N ASN A 632 -1.05 19.65 -6.47
CA ASN A 632 -0.22 19.38 -7.64
C ASN A 632 1.28 19.29 -7.32
N VAL A 633 1.65 18.21 -6.63
CA VAL A 633 3.03 17.85 -6.38
C VAL A 633 3.75 17.43 -7.66
N VAL A 634 5.05 17.69 -7.74
CA VAL A 634 5.91 17.32 -8.87
C VAL A 634 6.97 16.34 -8.39
N SER A 635 6.99 15.14 -8.99
CA SER A 635 8.12 14.23 -8.84
C SER A 635 9.27 14.69 -9.74
N ARG A 636 10.46 14.90 -9.17
CA ARG A 636 11.65 15.27 -9.94
C ARG A 636 12.35 14.04 -10.49
N ALA A 637 12.92 14.14 -11.68
CA ALA A 637 13.71 13.07 -12.29
C ALA A 637 15.21 13.36 -12.15
N ALA A 638 16.02 12.33 -11.90
CA ALA A 638 17.48 12.40 -12.07
C ALA A 638 17.96 11.24 -12.94
N ASN A 639 18.88 11.53 -13.85
CA ASN A 639 19.67 10.51 -14.54
C ASN A 639 20.82 10.13 -13.63
N ILE A 640 20.84 8.87 -13.19
CA ILE A 640 21.93 8.27 -12.42
C ILE A 640 22.79 7.47 -13.39
N ALA A 641 23.97 8.00 -13.71
CA ALA A 641 24.95 7.35 -14.56
C ALA A 641 25.99 6.61 -13.73
N VAL A 642 25.99 5.28 -13.83
CA VAL A 642 26.97 4.40 -13.17
C VAL A 642 27.97 3.95 -14.22
N ASN A 643 29.23 4.36 -14.08
CA ASN A 643 30.31 4.05 -15.03
C ASN A 643 29.92 4.34 -16.50
N GLY A 644 29.19 5.43 -16.73
CA GLY A 644 28.73 5.88 -18.05
C GLY A 644 27.38 5.34 -18.51
N THR A 645 26.77 4.37 -17.81
CA THR A 645 25.43 3.87 -18.13
C THR A 645 24.39 4.59 -17.29
N ALA A 646 23.51 5.37 -17.92
CA ALA A 646 22.50 6.17 -17.26
C ALA A 646 21.13 5.48 -17.16
N THR A 647 20.50 5.58 -15.99
CA THR A 647 19.08 5.25 -15.79
C THR A 647 18.37 6.48 -15.21
N THR A 648 17.18 6.80 -15.72
CA THR A 648 16.34 7.85 -15.16
C THR A 648 15.56 7.31 -13.96
N VAL A 649 15.68 7.99 -12.82
CA VAL A 649 15.02 7.64 -11.57
C VAL A 649 14.10 8.79 -11.14
N MET A 650 12.91 8.45 -10.65
CA MET A 650 11.90 9.41 -10.20
C MET A 650 11.92 9.56 -8.68
N PHE A 651 11.93 10.80 -8.22
CA PHE A 651 11.99 11.20 -6.82
C PHE A 651 10.71 11.95 -6.45
N ARG A 652 9.83 11.27 -5.72
CA ARG A 652 8.52 11.81 -5.32
C ARG A 652 8.68 13.05 -4.44
N ASN A 653 7.76 14.00 -4.54
CA ASN A 653 7.67 15.11 -3.60
C ASN A 653 7.42 14.58 -2.17
N ASN A 654 8.18 15.09 -1.21
CA ASN A 654 8.11 14.74 0.21
C ASN A 654 7.78 15.95 1.11
N TYR A 655 7.04 16.92 0.55
CA TYR A 655 6.41 18.08 1.18
C TYR A 655 7.33 19.15 1.78
N SER A 656 8.64 18.98 1.69
CA SER A 656 9.59 19.93 2.24
C SER A 656 11.01 19.73 1.73
N TRP A 657 11.70 20.84 1.42
CA TRP A 657 13.15 20.88 1.20
C TRP A 657 14.00 20.57 2.45
N SER A 658 13.36 20.32 3.59
CA SER A 658 13.95 19.90 4.86
C SER A 658 13.46 18.54 5.35
N SER A 659 12.71 17.81 4.51
CA SER A 659 12.33 16.42 4.74
C SER A 659 13.20 15.54 3.82
N TRP A 660 13.82 14.51 4.37
CA TRP A 660 14.81 13.71 3.65
C TRP A 660 14.39 12.25 3.64
N TRP A 661 14.07 11.74 2.45
CA TRP A 661 13.71 10.35 2.21
C TRP A 661 14.88 9.60 1.58
N ASP A 662 14.96 8.30 1.79
CA ASP A 662 15.94 7.42 1.17
C ASP A 662 15.25 6.65 0.03
N LEU A 663 15.78 6.75 -1.19
CA LEU A 663 15.29 6.00 -2.35
C LEU A 663 16.30 4.91 -2.74
N PRO A 664 15.97 3.62 -2.60
CA PRO A 664 16.84 2.54 -3.06
C PRO A 664 16.87 2.45 -4.58
N VAL A 665 18.09 2.42 -5.14
CA VAL A 665 18.33 2.26 -6.58
C VAL A 665 19.28 1.08 -6.79
N PRO A 666 18.82 -0.05 -7.37
CA PRO A 666 19.69 -1.16 -7.69
C PRO A 666 20.71 -0.80 -8.78
N VAL A 667 22.00 -0.99 -8.50
CA VAL A 667 23.11 -0.68 -9.40
C VAL A 667 24.08 -1.85 -9.52
N THR A 668 24.83 -1.90 -10.61
CA THR A 668 25.94 -2.86 -10.78
C THR A 668 27.24 -2.09 -10.70
N LEU A 669 28.10 -2.46 -9.76
CA LEU A 669 29.40 -1.82 -9.53
C LEU A 669 30.54 -2.79 -9.85
N ASN A 670 31.66 -2.24 -10.30
CA ASN A 670 32.92 -2.95 -10.51
C ASN A 670 33.72 -2.98 -9.21
N ALA A 671 34.61 -3.95 -9.03
CA ALA A 671 35.60 -3.89 -7.95
C ALA A 671 36.50 -2.65 -8.11
N GLY A 672 36.84 -2.02 -6.99
CA GLY A 672 37.59 -0.76 -6.97
C GLY A 672 36.70 0.47 -7.16
N THR A 673 37.25 1.49 -7.82
CA THR A 673 36.61 2.80 -8.00
C THR A 673 35.53 2.77 -9.09
N ASN A 674 34.35 3.27 -8.75
CA ASN A 674 33.21 3.49 -9.62
C ASN A 674 32.84 4.97 -9.62
N THR A 675 32.39 5.46 -10.77
CA THR A 675 31.90 6.84 -10.92
C THR A 675 30.38 6.80 -11.00
N ILE A 676 29.71 7.49 -10.07
CA ILE A 676 28.25 7.64 -10.05
C ILE A 676 27.91 9.12 -10.24
N THR A 677 27.31 9.49 -11.36
CA THR A 677 26.96 10.88 -11.70
C THR A 677 25.45 11.07 -11.72
N LEU A 678 24.96 12.03 -10.95
CA LEU A 678 23.57 12.49 -10.95
C LEU A 678 23.47 13.78 -11.77
N GLY A 679 22.47 13.86 -12.63
CA GLY A 679 22.19 15.06 -13.42
C GLY A 679 20.85 14.96 -14.13
N ASN A 680 20.41 16.05 -14.75
CA ASN A 680 19.22 16.06 -15.62
C ASN A 680 19.33 17.22 -16.61
N PRO A 681 19.36 16.97 -17.93
CA PRO A 681 19.62 18.01 -18.92
C PRO A 681 18.48 19.02 -19.08
N THR A 682 17.23 18.65 -18.75
CA THR A 682 16.03 19.44 -19.08
C THR A 682 15.27 19.99 -17.87
N ALA A 683 15.55 19.49 -16.67
CA ALA A 683 14.90 19.92 -15.44
C ALA A 683 15.83 19.75 -14.23
N TYR A 684 15.53 20.39 -13.10
CA TYR A 684 16.26 20.15 -11.86
C TYR A 684 16.01 18.72 -11.34
N ALA A 685 17.07 18.08 -10.86
CA ALA A 685 17.03 16.90 -10.02
C ALA A 685 16.58 17.29 -8.58
N PRO A 686 16.21 16.35 -7.70
CA PRO A 686 16.01 16.67 -6.28
C PRO A 686 17.30 17.17 -5.62
N ASP A 687 17.15 17.76 -4.43
CA ASP A 687 18.28 18.11 -3.58
C ASP A 687 18.83 16.82 -2.96
N ILE A 688 20.16 16.67 -2.95
CA ILE A 688 20.83 15.42 -2.55
C ILE A 688 21.60 15.65 -1.24
N ASP A 689 21.28 14.85 -0.23
CA ASP A 689 21.94 14.85 1.09
C ASP A 689 23.21 13.99 1.05
N ARG A 690 23.01 12.72 0.72
CA ARG A 690 24.07 11.71 0.64
C ARG A 690 23.65 10.54 -0.24
N VAL A 691 24.61 9.68 -0.53
CA VAL A 691 24.32 8.33 -1.01
C VAL A 691 24.94 7.29 -0.08
N SER A 692 24.27 6.16 0.10
CA SER A 692 24.89 4.98 0.70
C SER A 692 24.90 3.82 -0.27
N VAL A 693 25.91 2.96 -0.15
CA VAL A 693 26.16 1.84 -1.05
C VAL A 693 26.32 0.59 -0.23
N ALA A 694 25.46 -0.40 -0.50
CA ALA A 694 25.46 -1.69 0.16
C ALA A 694 25.52 -2.83 -0.86
N PRO A 695 26.46 -3.78 -0.76
CA PRO A 695 26.35 -5.05 -1.49
C PRO A 695 24.96 -5.68 -1.30
N LEU A 696 24.39 -6.26 -2.35
CA LEU A 696 23.09 -6.95 -2.22
C LEU A 696 23.16 -8.13 -1.24
N THR A 697 24.31 -8.81 -1.21
CA THR A 697 24.59 -9.96 -0.35
C THR A 697 25.65 -9.59 0.68
N GLY A 698 25.34 -9.81 1.96
CA GLY A 698 26.24 -9.54 3.09
C GLY A 698 27.18 -10.68 3.45
#